data_AF-A0A9E3EQI2-F1
#
_entry.id   AF-A0A9E3EQI2-F1
#
_cell.length_a   1.000
_cell.length_b   1.000
_cell.length_c   1.000
_cell.angle_alpha   90.00
_cell.angle_beta   90.00
_cell.angle_gamma   90.00
#
_symmetry.space_group_name_H-M   'P 1'
#
loop_
_entity.id
_entity.type
_entity.pdbx_description
1 polymer ?
#
loop_
_entity_poly.entity_id
_entity_poly.type
_entity_poly.pdbx_seq_one_letter_code
_entity_poly.pdbx_strand_id
1 'polypeptide(L)'
;MATRDIDRREEMQRECFLCTLDPKSPCAEAQLEGRIVAARERSIDGVDTAVVLLDTGTSRVELHLPNQYYRSLVRGLKARGDVIGPYNLHLRVYHLPTEPILIEYKGKSRHCYKGNAYTLAVLSPDTLLNITDLNMAEYCPRQHLLNRLSPSAVSAATLRGNLVHYCFKELLKEHDRGKFPRVEQGNDAEKSIQEETAVDALHRHLEQALSLNSLEMAMANVSVETMRADVDPHLESLARWYESERNTLWDMPASYTEGADAEQQERQSGNQVRAETFLLAPEIGLRGRLDLFWQQSGRQRLLELKTGGATGELPRREHRWQVYGYHALLTVRRDSKMKRALATLLYTGTPGYAQAFGIPASIREIQRVNETRNTLVLSHITGVPTPPPGPSRCTKCAMLSQCQSVSALLDWQAPETDNRGTLQPEAPTSDTGTPELHAASPRLLPIDTTEYRDFFSKYYRLLLMEGIAGEQQQALLWKTPVNERIERGTALLGLTSPSGPTEEKDGWTQTFHCTNTSELREGDEILLSSGNPITGEVVTGTILSINSEQVSVWTRELISHPTLIDRYENDLVHVRTLQNLLRWLQADTHLRDLVAGKIRPRFIQQDVPQRADFNQEQNLAVERALQMQDYLLIHGPPGTGKTSVIAEIIKRLCQQGRRVLLAGFTNQAVDNMLKRLDKEGFHEYLRLGHERSVDESIRPRLLKELVEVGLMMNETVGTVHDVASGHGHDDV
;
A
#
# COMPACT_ATOMS: atom_id res chain seq x y z
N MET A 1 11.30 -20.31 -30.64
CA MET A 1 10.39 -21.47 -30.82
C MET A 1 9.84 -21.98 -29.50
N ALA A 2 10.64 -22.06 -28.42
CA ALA A 2 10.17 -22.46 -27.08
C ALA A 2 9.15 -21.49 -26.43
N THR A 3 9.17 -20.19 -26.75
CA THR A 3 8.23 -19.19 -26.20
C THR A 3 6.83 -19.24 -26.82
N ARG A 4 6.70 -19.66 -28.10
CA ARG A 4 5.39 -19.83 -28.74
C ARG A 4 4.59 -21.02 -28.20
N ASP A 5 5.26 -22.00 -27.59
CA ASP A 5 4.62 -23.15 -26.95
C ASP A 5 4.18 -22.87 -25.50
N ILE A 6 4.76 -21.85 -24.84
CA ILE A 6 4.33 -21.40 -23.51
C ILE A 6 3.02 -20.61 -23.64
N ASP A 7 2.98 -19.62 -24.53
CA ASP A 7 1.78 -18.79 -24.73
C ASP A 7 0.59 -19.58 -25.30
N ARG A 8 0.83 -20.52 -26.24
CA ARG A 8 -0.24 -21.39 -26.79
C ARG A 8 -0.76 -22.41 -25.78
N ARG A 9 0.04 -22.84 -24.80
CA ARG A 9 -0.42 -23.71 -23.71
C ARG A 9 -1.16 -22.92 -22.62
N GLU A 10 -0.82 -21.65 -22.42
CA GLU A 10 -1.53 -20.75 -21.48
C GLU A 10 -2.91 -20.30 -22.00
N GLU A 11 -3.09 -20.17 -23.32
CA GLU A 11 -4.38 -19.83 -23.94
C GLU A 11 -5.36 -21.02 -24.04
N MET A 12 -4.88 -22.26 -24.09
CA MET A 12 -5.72 -23.42 -24.49
C MET A 12 -6.45 -24.18 -23.37
N GLN A 13 -6.30 -23.84 -22.08
CA GLN A 13 -7.11 -24.42 -20.99
C GLN A 13 -7.17 -23.48 -19.78
N ARG A 14 -8.04 -22.46 -19.82
CA ARG A 14 -8.43 -21.74 -18.61
C ARG A 14 -9.34 -22.63 -17.77
N GLU A 15 -8.75 -23.59 -17.05
CA GLU A 15 -9.49 -24.35 -16.05
C GLU A 15 -10.12 -23.36 -15.06
N CYS A 16 -11.43 -23.49 -14.83
CA CYS A 16 -12.12 -22.65 -13.88
C CYS A 16 -11.56 -22.92 -12.47
N PHE A 17 -10.98 -21.91 -11.82
CA PHE A 17 -10.38 -22.04 -10.49
C PHE A 17 -11.40 -22.39 -9.39
N LEU A 18 -12.70 -22.26 -9.67
CA LEU A 18 -13.80 -22.59 -8.76
C LEU A 18 -14.31 -24.02 -8.94
N CYS A 19 -14.03 -24.70 -10.06
CA CYS A 19 -14.42 -26.09 -10.26
C CYS A 19 -13.87 -27.03 -9.18
N THR A 20 -12.68 -26.72 -8.64
CA THR A 20 -12.09 -27.50 -7.53
C THR A 20 -12.82 -27.33 -6.21
N LEU A 21 -13.64 -26.28 -6.07
CA LEU A 21 -14.47 -26.02 -4.89
C LEU A 21 -15.90 -26.54 -5.04
N ASP A 22 -16.39 -26.71 -6.28
CA ASP A 22 -17.73 -27.24 -6.55
C ASP A 22 -17.72 -28.79 -6.57
N PRO A 23 -18.40 -29.46 -5.63
CA PRO A 23 -18.40 -30.92 -5.58
C PRO A 23 -19.29 -31.57 -6.65
N LYS A 24 -20.10 -30.80 -7.40
CA LYS A 24 -21.23 -31.36 -8.19
C LYS A 24 -20.99 -31.57 -9.69
N SER A 25 -19.95 -30.99 -10.31
CA SER A 25 -19.41 -31.28 -11.67
C SER A 25 -18.65 -30.07 -12.25
N PRO A 26 -17.78 -30.28 -13.27
CA PRO A 26 -17.09 -29.18 -13.97
C PRO A 26 -18.06 -28.21 -14.64
N CYS A 27 -17.64 -26.95 -14.78
CA CYS A 27 -18.44 -25.92 -15.44
C CYS A 27 -18.61 -26.17 -16.94
N ALA A 28 -19.78 -25.84 -17.48
CA ALA A 28 -20.04 -25.81 -18.93
C ALA A 28 -19.32 -24.62 -19.59
N GLU A 29 -19.30 -23.47 -18.92
CA GLU A 29 -18.56 -22.29 -19.35
C GLU A 29 -17.68 -21.81 -18.19
N ALA A 30 -16.37 -21.78 -18.40
CA ALA A 30 -15.40 -21.46 -17.36
C ALA A 30 -15.38 -19.97 -17.02
N GLN A 31 -15.55 -19.13 -18.05
CA GLN A 31 -15.49 -17.68 -17.94
C GLN A 31 -16.39 -17.02 -19.00
N LEU A 32 -17.15 -16.01 -18.59
CA LEU A 32 -17.89 -15.12 -19.47
C LEU A 32 -17.56 -13.67 -19.12
N GLU A 33 -17.38 -12.80 -20.10
CA GLU A 33 -17.11 -11.38 -19.87
C GLU A 33 -17.88 -10.50 -20.83
N GLY A 34 -18.35 -9.35 -20.35
CA GLY A 34 -19.01 -8.37 -21.20
C GLY A 34 -19.35 -7.08 -20.47
N ARG A 35 -19.71 -6.07 -21.25
CA ARG A 35 -20.20 -4.79 -20.75
C ARG A 35 -21.61 -4.95 -20.20
N ILE A 36 -21.89 -4.39 -19.03
CA ILE A 36 -23.23 -4.35 -18.46
C ILE A 36 -24.08 -3.42 -19.32
N VAL A 37 -25.22 -3.92 -19.80
CA VAL A 37 -26.22 -3.14 -20.56
C VAL A 37 -27.40 -2.78 -19.68
N ALA A 38 -27.81 -3.71 -18.82
CA ALA A 38 -28.91 -3.51 -17.88
C ALA A 38 -28.78 -4.48 -16.71
N ALA A 39 -29.29 -4.09 -15.54
CA ALA A 39 -29.34 -4.94 -14.35
C ALA A 39 -30.68 -4.72 -13.64
N ARG A 40 -31.33 -5.81 -13.21
CA ARG A 40 -32.63 -5.77 -12.53
C ARG A 40 -32.84 -6.99 -11.64
N GLU A 41 -33.64 -6.83 -10.58
CA GLU A 41 -34.15 -7.97 -9.81
C GLU A 41 -35.42 -8.51 -10.48
N ARG A 42 -35.56 -9.83 -10.56
CA ARG A 42 -36.76 -10.53 -11.04
C ARG A 42 -37.07 -11.71 -10.13
N SER A 43 -38.34 -11.92 -9.81
CA SER A 43 -38.76 -13.17 -9.17
C SER A 43 -38.82 -14.27 -10.23
N ILE A 44 -37.96 -15.28 -10.11
CA ILE A 44 -37.88 -16.45 -10.99
C ILE A 44 -38.05 -17.68 -10.10
N ASP A 45 -39.02 -18.53 -10.41
CA ASP A 45 -39.37 -19.70 -9.60
C ASP A 45 -39.62 -19.38 -8.10
N GLY A 46 -40.19 -18.20 -7.83
CA GLY A 46 -40.45 -17.72 -6.46
C GLY A 46 -39.22 -17.17 -5.72
N VAL A 47 -38.05 -17.10 -6.36
CA VAL A 47 -36.81 -16.58 -5.79
C VAL A 47 -36.42 -15.26 -6.47
N ASP A 48 -36.17 -14.23 -5.66
CA ASP A 48 -35.63 -12.96 -6.15
C ASP A 48 -34.21 -13.15 -6.69
N THR A 49 -34.09 -13.09 -8.01
CA THR A 49 -32.87 -13.36 -8.76
C THR A 49 -32.32 -12.05 -9.35
N ALA A 50 -31.02 -11.84 -9.20
CA ALA A 50 -30.33 -10.76 -9.90
C ALA A 50 -30.17 -11.14 -11.38
N VAL A 51 -30.72 -10.34 -12.28
CA VAL A 51 -30.66 -10.55 -13.73
C VAL A 51 -29.83 -9.44 -14.35
N VAL A 52 -28.70 -9.82 -14.94
CA VAL A 52 -27.76 -8.89 -15.60
C VAL A 52 -27.73 -9.19 -17.10
N LEU A 53 -27.91 -8.17 -17.92
CA LEU A 53 -27.76 -8.25 -19.37
C LEU A 53 -26.37 -7.76 -19.74
N LEU A 54 -25.59 -8.62 -20.38
CA LEU A 54 -24.23 -8.35 -20.84
C LEU A 54 -24.20 -8.24 -22.37
N ASP A 55 -23.31 -7.38 -22.84
CA ASP A 55 -22.86 -7.30 -24.23
C ASP A 55 -21.42 -7.81 -24.29
N THR A 56 -21.23 -9.00 -24.86
CA THR A 56 -19.92 -9.67 -24.96
C THR A 56 -19.12 -9.17 -26.17
N GLY A 57 -19.63 -8.18 -26.91
CA GLY A 57 -19.10 -7.74 -28.21
C GLY A 57 -19.56 -8.62 -29.37
N THR A 58 -19.78 -9.91 -29.13
CA THR A 58 -20.30 -10.86 -30.14
C THR A 58 -21.80 -11.11 -30.00
N SER A 59 -22.35 -11.07 -28.79
CA SER A 59 -23.76 -11.35 -28.55
C SER A 59 -24.28 -10.66 -27.29
N ARG A 60 -25.62 -10.61 -27.15
CA ARG A 60 -26.27 -10.22 -25.90
C ARG A 60 -26.60 -11.45 -25.08
N VAL A 61 -26.15 -11.44 -23.84
CA VAL A 61 -26.30 -12.56 -22.91
C VAL A 61 -27.08 -12.11 -21.68
N GLU A 62 -28.08 -12.89 -21.27
CA GLU A 62 -28.78 -12.70 -20.00
C GLU A 62 -28.20 -13.66 -18.94
N LEU A 63 -27.83 -13.12 -17.79
CA LEU A 63 -27.23 -13.86 -16.69
C LEU A 63 -28.16 -13.85 -15.49
N HIS A 64 -28.54 -15.03 -15.01
CA HIS A 64 -29.38 -15.23 -13.83
C HIS A 64 -28.51 -15.64 -12.65
N LEU A 65 -28.40 -14.76 -11.65
CA LEU A 65 -27.63 -14.97 -10.43
C LEU A 65 -28.61 -15.10 -9.25
N PRO A 66 -29.02 -16.33 -8.89
CA PRO A 66 -30.05 -16.56 -7.86
C PRO A 66 -29.54 -16.30 -6.44
N ASN A 67 -28.22 -16.15 -6.27
CA ASN A 67 -27.62 -15.94 -4.95
C ASN A 67 -27.78 -14.48 -4.48
N GLN A 68 -27.99 -14.29 -3.18
CA GLN A 68 -28.30 -12.98 -2.59
C GLN A 68 -27.18 -11.94 -2.80
N TYR A 69 -25.92 -12.40 -2.92
CA TYR A 69 -24.72 -11.56 -3.03
C TYR A 69 -24.72 -10.60 -4.23
N TYR A 70 -25.50 -10.91 -5.28
CA TYR A 70 -25.54 -10.08 -6.49
C TYR A 70 -26.72 -9.12 -6.52
N ARG A 71 -27.68 -9.27 -5.60
CA ARG A 71 -28.79 -8.33 -5.44
C ARG A 71 -28.28 -6.98 -4.95
N SER A 72 -27.29 -6.96 -4.07
CA SER A 72 -26.62 -5.74 -3.60
C SER A 72 -25.99 -4.95 -4.75
N LEU A 73 -25.32 -5.63 -5.70
CA LEU A 73 -24.80 -5.00 -6.93
C LEU A 73 -25.92 -4.38 -7.76
N VAL A 74 -27.00 -5.11 -8.03
CA VAL A 74 -28.15 -4.60 -8.80
C VAL A 74 -28.80 -3.38 -8.12
N ARG A 75 -29.02 -3.45 -6.80
CA ARG A 75 -29.54 -2.33 -6.00
C ARG A 75 -28.59 -1.14 -6.05
N GLY A 76 -27.29 -1.38 -5.93
CA GLY A 76 -26.25 -0.35 -6.00
C GLY A 76 -26.22 0.36 -7.36
N LEU A 77 -26.38 -0.36 -8.46
CA LEU A 77 -26.51 0.22 -9.80
C LEU A 77 -27.79 1.07 -9.91
N LYS A 78 -28.93 0.52 -9.48
CA LYS A 78 -30.23 1.22 -9.54
C LYS A 78 -30.26 2.48 -8.69
N ALA A 79 -29.68 2.45 -7.48
CA ALA A 79 -29.67 3.56 -6.55
C ALA A 79 -28.87 4.77 -7.07
N ARG A 80 -27.92 4.55 -7.98
CA ARG A 80 -27.10 5.62 -8.59
C ARG A 80 -27.67 6.15 -9.90
N GLY A 81 -28.85 5.68 -10.33
CA GLY A 81 -29.49 6.13 -11.58
C GLY A 81 -28.81 5.56 -12.82
N ASP A 82 -28.59 6.40 -13.84
CA ASP A 82 -27.96 5.99 -15.10
C ASP A 82 -26.43 6.01 -15.01
N VAL A 83 -25.86 5.08 -14.24
CA VAL A 83 -24.40 4.88 -14.16
C VAL A 83 -23.87 3.84 -15.15
N ILE A 84 -24.74 3.02 -15.72
CA ILE A 84 -24.32 1.93 -16.62
C ILE A 84 -23.79 2.49 -17.94
N GLY A 85 -24.50 3.47 -18.52
CA GLY A 85 -24.10 4.10 -19.78
C GLY A 85 -22.78 4.89 -19.68
N PRO A 86 -22.69 5.89 -18.79
CA PRO A 86 -21.53 6.79 -18.73
C PRO A 86 -20.22 6.13 -18.31
N TYR A 87 -20.25 5.10 -17.45
CA TYR A 87 -19.04 4.54 -16.84
C TYR A 87 -18.55 3.22 -17.47
N ASN A 88 -19.19 2.75 -18.53
CA ASN A 88 -18.77 1.56 -19.30
C ASN A 88 -18.42 0.34 -18.42
N LEU A 89 -19.31 0.01 -17.48
CA LEU A 89 -19.08 -1.03 -16.47
C LEU A 89 -18.99 -2.42 -17.10
N HIS A 90 -17.94 -3.18 -16.78
CA HIS A 90 -17.75 -4.55 -17.25
C HIS A 90 -18.03 -5.56 -16.14
N LEU A 91 -18.50 -6.75 -16.50
CA LEU A 91 -18.69 -7.85 -15.56
C LEU A 91 -18.00 -9.09 -16.13
N ARG A 92 -17.12 -9.68 -15.32
CA ARG A 92 -16.51 -10.98 -15.61
C ARG A 92 -17.10 -12.02 -14.67
N VAL A 93 -17.53 -13.13 -15.22
CA VAL A 93 -18.26 -14.19 -14.52
C VAL A 93 -17.48 -15.48 -14.66
N TYR A 94 -17.30 -16.19 -13.56
CA TYR A 94 -16.61 -17.46 -13.50
C TYR A 94 -17.55 -18.56 -13.01
N HIS A 95 -17.30 -19.78 -13.46
CA HIS A 95 -18.02 -20.99 -13.06
C HIS A 95 -19.51 -20.96 -13.41
N LEU A 96 -19.83 -21.20 -14.67
CA LEU A 96 -21.21 -21.38 -15.13
C LEU A 96 -21.45 -22.88 -15.35
N PRO A 97 -22.18 -23.55 -14.43
CA PRO A 97 -22.25 -25.02 -14.39
C PRO A 97 -23.15 -25.62 -15.48
N THR A 98 -24.07 -24.85 -16.04
CA THR A 98 -25.06 -25.33 -17.01
C THR A 98 -24.88 -24.65 -18.35
N GLU A 99 -25.11 -25.38 -19.44
CA GLU A 99 -25.16 -24.82 -20.79
C GLU A 99 -26.22 -23.71 -20.89
N PRO A 100 -25.98 -22.67 -21.71
CA PRO A 100 -26.92 -21.58 -21.88
C PRO A 100 -28.19 -22.03 -22.60
N ILE A 101 -29.33 -21.51 -22.16
CA ILE A 101 -30.62 -21.70 -22.83
C ILE A 101 -30.84 -20.52 -23.78
N LEU A 102 -31.23 -20.80 -25.03
CA LEU A 102 -31.60 -19.74 -25.96
C LEU A 102 -33.00 -19.20 -25.61
N ILE A 103 -33.09 -17.91 -25.31
CA ILE A 103 -34.36 -17.22 -25.03
C ILE A 103 -34.62 -16.14 -26.07
N GLU A 104 -35.89 -15.95 -26.44
CA GLU A 104 -36.30 -14.90 -27.35
C GLU A 104 -36.95 -13.75 -26.57
N TYR A 105 -36.41 -12.53 -26.71
CA TYR A 105 -36.95 -11.35 -26.03
C TYR A 105 -37.07 -10.18 -27.01
N LYS A 106 -38.32 -9.72 -27.24
CA LYS A 106 -38.66 -8.68 -28.23
C LYS A 106 -38.11 -8.99 -29.64
N GLY A 107 -38.29 -10.23 -30.11
CA GLY A 107 -37.85 -10.67 -31.45
C GLY A 107 -36.33 -10.78 -31.63
N LYS A 108 -35.56 -10.82 -30.54
CA LYS A 108 -34.10 -11.02 -30.55
C LYS A 108 -33.72 -12.21 -29.67
N SER A 109 -33.06 -13.19 -30.25
CA SER A 109 -32.50 -14.33 -29.53
C SER A 109 -31.30 -13.92 -28.68
N ARG A 110 -31.23 -14.48 -27.47
CA ARG A 110 -30.15 -14.22 -26.50
C ARG A 110 -29.85 -15.51 -25.74
N HIS A 111 -28.59 -15.72 -25.40
CA HIS A 111 -28.20 -16.83 -24.53
C HIS A 111 -28.50 -16.47 -23.07
N CYS A 112 -29.06 -17.40 -22.31
CA CYS A 112 -29.39 -17.25 -20.91
C CYS A 112 -28.54 -18.23 -20.09
N TYR A 113 -27.63 -17.70 -19.27
CA TYR A 113 -26.81 -18.49 -18.36
C TYR A 113 -27.36 -18.42 -16.94
N LYS A 114 -27.31 -19.53 -16.21
CA LYS A 114 -27.74 -19.63 -14.82
C LYS A 114 -26.55 -19.93 -13.92
N GLY A 115 -26.29 -19.05 -12.96
CA GLY A 115 -25.28 -19.26 -11.93
C GLY A 115 -25.77 -20.15 -10.79
N ASN A 116 -24.84 -20.66 -9.98
CA ASN A 116 -25.09 -21.40 -8.75
C ASN A 116 -24.38 -20.73 -7.55
N ALA A 117 -24.26 -21.44 -6.42
CA ALA A 117 -23.59 -20.93 -5.22
C ALA A 117 -22.07 -20.69 -5.38
N TYR A 118 -21.46 -21.30 -6.40
CA TYR A 118 -20.04 -21.21 -6.72
C TYR A 118 -19.75 -20.19 -7.83
N THR A 119 -20.75 -19.80 -8.63
CA THR A 119 -20.59 -18.77 -9.67
C THR A 119 -20.15 -17.44 -9.09
N LEU A 120 -19.04 -16.91 -9.59
CA LEU A 120 -18.45 -15.64 -9.12
C LEU A 120 -18.55 -14.57 -10.20
N ALA A 121 -19.28 -13.49 -9.96
CA ALA A 121 -19.38 -12.34 -10.88
C ALA A 121 -18.62 -11.13 -10.31
N VAL A 122 -17.58 -10.68 -11.00
CA VAL A 122 -16.63 -9.65 -10.59
C VAL A 122 -16.81 -8.43 -11.49
N LEU A 123 -17.14 -7.28 -10.88
CA LEU A 123 -17.39 -6.01 -11.59
C LEU A 123 -16.07 -5.29 -11.93
N SER A 124 -15.75 -5.02 -13.19
CA SER A 124 -14.52 -4.30 -13.57
C SER A 124 -13.28 -4.90 -12.87
N PRO A 125 -12.92 -6.15 -13.18
CA PRO A 125 -11.84 -6.90 -12.49
C PRO A 125 -10.47 -6.22 -12.58
N ASP A 126 -10.28 -5.29 -13.51
CA ASP A 126 -9.02 -4.55 -13.68
C ASP A 126 -8.76 -3.50 -12.59
N THR A 127 -9.79 -3.05 -11.88
CA THR A 127 -9.61 -2.23 -10.68
C THR A 127 -9.23 -3.15 -9.52
N LEU A 128 -7.94 -3.11 -9.15
CA LEU A 128 -7.38 -3.90 -8.05
C LEU A 128 -7.57 -3.15 -6.72
N LEU A 129 -8.39 -3.71 -5.83
CA LEU A 129 -8.48 -3.22 -4.45
C LEU A 129 -7.46 -3.91 -3.55
N ASN A 130 -6.92 -3.18 -2.58
CA ASN A 130 -6.12 -3.80 -1.53
C ASN A 130 -7.04 -4.57 -0.58
N ILE A 131 -6.58 -5.68 -0.02
CA ILE A 131 -7.34 -6.41 1.02
C ILE A 131 -7.68 -5.50 2.22
N THR A 132 -6.80 -4.54 2.54
CA THR A 132 -7.04 -3.54 3.58
C THR A 132 -8.24 -2.64 3.29
N ASP A 133 -8.53 -2.32 2.02
CA ASP A 133 -9.72 -1.56 1.63
C ASP A 133 -11.02 -2.30 1.98
N LEU A 134 -11.01 -3.63 1.84
CA LEU A 134 -12.15 -4.48 2.17
C LEU A 134 -12.40 -4.54 3.68
N ASN A 135 -11.33 -4.56 4.48
CA ASN A 135 -11.40 -4.61 5.93
C ASN A 135 -12.16 -3.40 6.48
N MET A 136 -11.80 -2.19 6.03
CA MET A 136 -12.46 -0.95 6.46
C MET A 136 -13.92 -0.87 6.02
N ALA A 137 -14.25 -1.49 4.89
CA ALA A 137 -15.61 -1.51 4.36
C ALA A 137 -16.60 -2.34 5.19
N GLU A 138 -16.12 -3.26 6.04
CA GLU A 138 -16.95 -4.03 6.98
C GLU A 138 -17.73 -3.12 7.93
N TYR A 139 -17.04 -2.12 8.46
CA TYR A 139 -17.62 -1.13 9.35
C TYR A 139 -18.51 -0.16 8.56
N CYS A 140 -17.96 0.45 7.50
CA CYS A 140 -18.67 1.37 6.64
C CYS A 140 -18.01 1.45 5.24
N PRO A 141 -18.70 1.03 4.15
CA PRO A 141 -18.12 1.06 2.80
C PRO A 141 -17.72 2.47 2.32
N ARG A 142 -18.28 3.54 2.92
CA ARG A 142 -17.93 4.93 2.60
C ARG A 142 -16.49 5.28 2.97
N GLN A 143 -15.90 4.59 3.94
CA GLN A 143 -14.53 4.85 4.39
C GLN A 143 -13.52 4.68 3.26
N HIS A 144 -13.77 3.78 2.30
CA HIS A 144 -12.88 3.59 1.15
C HIS A 144 -12.66 4.90 0.37
N LEU A 145 -13.73 5.61 -0.02
CA LEU A 145 -13.59 6.89 -0.72
C LEU A 145 -13.08 8.01 0.21
N LEU A 146 -13.51 8.01 1.48
CA LEU A 146 -13.12 9.04 2.44
C LEU A 146 -11.62 8.99 2.76
N ASN A 147 -11.01 7.82 2.89
CA ASN A 147 -9.57 7.67 3.17
C ASN A 147 -8.70 8.10 1.99
N ARG A 148 -9.22 8.05 0.76
CA ARG A 148 -8.54 8.63 -0.41
C ARG A 148 -8.58 10.16 -0.42
N LEU A 149 -9.51 10.78 0.31
CA LEU A 149 -9.67 12.25 0.42
C LEU A 149 -9.06 12.83 1.69
N SER A 150 -9.03 12.06 2.77
CA SER A 150 -8.51 12.47 4.07
C SER A 150 -7.39 11.52 4.48
N PRO A 151 -6.14 12.00 4.63
CA PRO A 151 -5.07 11.17 5.13
C PRO A 151 -5.38 10.72 6.57
N SER A 152 -5.01 9.48 6.90
CA SER A 152 -4.92 9.04 8.29
C SER A 152 -3.58 9.49 8.86
N ALA A 153 -3.58 10.09 10.04
CA ALA A 153 -2.33 10.38 10.75
C ALA A 153 -1.70 9.06 11.22
N VAL A 154 -0.36 9.00 11.23
CA VAL A 154 0.37 7.89 11.84
C VAL A 154 0.11 7.94 13.34
N SER A 155 -0.46 6.86 13.89
CA SER A 155 -0.75 6.73 15.32
C SER A 155 0.34 5.92 16.03
N ALA A 156 0.50 6.13 17.34
CA ALA A 156 1.38 5.30 18.16
C ALA A 156 1.05 3.79 18.03
N ALA A 157 -0.24 3.45 17.94
CA ALA A 157 -0.68 2.07 17.74
C ALA A 157 -0.25 1.49 16.37
N THR A 158 -0.25 2.31 15.32
CA THR A 158 0.26 1.90 13.99
C THR A 158 1.78 1.66 14.04
N LEU A 159 2.52 2.53 14.70
CA LEU A 159 3.98 2.38 14.88
C LEU A 159 4.32 1.12 15.67
N ARG A 160 3.66 0.91 16.82
CA ARG A 160 3.79 -0.33 17.60
C ARG A 160 3.51 -1.57 16.74
N GLY A 161 2.43 -1.54 15.96
CA GLY A 161 2.10 -2.56 14.97
C GLY A 161 3.27 -2.88 14.03
N ASN A 162 3.82 -1.86 13.38
CA ASN A 162 4.91 -2.02 12.43
C ASN A 162 6.18 -2.60 13.08
N LEU A 163 6.54 -2.14 14.28
CA LEU A 163 7.70 -2.63 15.03
C LEU A 163 7.55 -4.11 15.41
N VAL A 164 6.41 -4.50 15.99
CA VAL A 164 6.13 -5.90 16.35
C VAL A 164 6.15 -6.81 15.11
N HIS A 165 5.56 -6.38 14.00
CA HIS A 165 5.61 -7.15 12.74
C HIS A 165 7.04 -7.28 12.22
N TYR A 166 7.86 -6.22 12.29
CA TYR A 166 9.26 -6.27 11.86
C TYR A 166 10.05 -7.30 12.69
N CYS A 167 10.04 -7.18 14.02
CA CYS A 167 10.78 -8.07 14.92
C CYS A 167 10.42 -9.54 14.66
N PHE A 168 9.12 -9.84 14.56
CA PHE A 168 8.66 -11.20 14.35
C PHE A 168 9.07 -11.76 12.98
N LYS A 169 9.02 -10.94 11.93
CA LYS A 169 9.45 -11.35 10.58
C LYS A 169 10.94 -11.69 10.56
N GLU A 170 11.78 -10.84 11.15
CA GLU A 170 13.23 -11.07 11.17
C GLU A 170 13.61 -12.32 11.98
N LEU A 171 12.97 -12.56 13.13
CA LEU A 171 13.14 -13.81 13.89
C LEU A 171 12.88 -15.06 13.02
N LEU A 172 11.79 -15.04 12.25
CA LEU A 172 11.40 -16.18 11.41
C LEU A 172 12.37 -16.37 10.23
N LYS A 173 12.88 -15.28 9.65
CA LYS A 173 13.91 -15.32 8.59
C LYS A 173 15.23 -15.88 9.10
N GLU A 174 15.67 -15.49 10.30
CA GLU A 174 16.89 -16.01 10.92
C GLU A 174 16.79 -17.52 11.18
N HIS A 175 15.64 -17.99 11.66
CA HIS A 175 15.38 -19.42 11.81
C HIS A 175 15.40 -20.17 10.48
N ASP A 176 14.74 -19.64 9.43
CA ASP A 176 14.72 -20.23 8.08
C ASP A 176 16.13 -20.37 7.48
N ARG A 177 17.00 -19.40 7.77
CA ARG A 177 18.42 -19.40 7.35
C ARG A 177 19.33 -20.29 8.20
N GLY A 178 18.81 -20.87 9.29
CA GLY A 178 19.61 -21.64 10.26
C GLY A 178 20.63 -20.78 11.02
N LYS A 179 20.38 -19.47 11.14
CA LYS A 179 21.30 -18.50 11.74
C LYS A 179 20.73 -17.95 13.04
N PHE A 180 20.84 -18.71 14.14
CA PHE A 180 20.80 -18.10 15.47
C PHE A 180 22.23 -17.74 15.88
N PRO A 181 22.52 -16.46 16.17
CA PRO A 181 23.77 -16.05 16.78
C PRO A 181 24.11 -16.94 17.99
N ARG A 182 25.35 -17.41 18.06
CA ARG A 182 25.90 -18.02 19.26
C ARG A 182 26.46 -16.90 20.11
N VAL A 183 25.87 -16.66 21.28
CA VAL A 183 26.33 -15.62 22.19
C VAL A 183 27.44 -16.19 23.07
N GLU A 184 28.64 -15.61 23.01
CA GLU A 184 29.71 -15.90 23.97
C GLU A 184 29.47 -15.05 25.23
N GLN A 185 29.10 -15.68 26.34
CA GLN A 185 29.09 -15.03 27.66
C GLN A 185 29.90 -15.85 28.66
N GLY A 186 30.92 -15.21 29.26
CA GLY A 186 31.76 -15.78 30.31
C GLY A 186 33.12 -15.07 30.40
N ASN A 187 33.64 -14.89 31.62
CA ASN A 187 35.05 -14.54 31.83
C ASN A 187 35.94 -15.72 31.41
N ASP A 188 37.18 -15.42 31.00
CA ASP A 188 38.18 -16.25 30.28
C ASP A 188 38.42 -17.72 30.74
N ALA A 189 37.72 -18.25 31.74
CA ALA A 189 37.92 -19.61 32.28
C ALA A 189 36.81 -20.63 31.96
N GLU A 190 35.58 -20.24 31.62
CA GLU A 190 34.49 -21.18 31.28
C GLU A 190 33.59 -20.62 30.17
N LYS A 191 33.97 -20.86 28.91
CA LYS A 191 33.11 -20.52 27.75
C LYS A 191 32.05 -21.60 27.55
N SER A 192 30.83 -21.38 28.06
CA SER A 192 29.65 -22.14 27.63
C SER A 192 29.01 -21.46 26.42
N ILE A 193 28.93 -22.16 25.29
CA ILE A 193 28.20 -21.70 24.10
C ILE A 193 26.70 -21.93 24.38
N GLN A 194 25.93 -20.87 24.62
CA GLN A 194 24.47 -20.93 24.66
C GLN A 194 23.89 -20.33 23.37
N GLU A 195 22.86 -20.98 22.84
CA GLU A 195 22.09 -20.46 21.69
C GLU A 195 21.24 -19.27 22.15
N GLU A 196 21.24 -18.19 21.37
CA GLU A 196 20.38 -17.01 21.61
C GLU A 196 18.91 -17.45 21.72
N THR A 197 18.19 -16.97 22.74
CA THR A 197 16.76 -17.30 22.89
C THR A 197 15.91 -16.51 21.88
N ALA A 198 14.67 -16.96 21.64
CA ALA A 198 13.77 -16.24 20.74
C ALA A 198 13.45 -14.81 21.23
N VAL A 199 13.40 -14.62 22.55
CA VAL A 199 13.19 -13.30 23.17
C VAL A 199 14.38 -12.38 22.89
N ASP A 200 15.61 -12.88 23.06
CA ASP A 200 16.83 -12.10 22.84
C ASP A 200 16.94 -11.62 21.38
N ALA A 201 16.66 -12.53 20.44
CA ALA A 201 16.62 -12.20 19.01
C ALA A 201 15.55 -11.13 18.69
N LEU A 202 14.34 -11.23 19.26
CA LEU A 202 13.30 -10.22 19.07
C LEU A 202 13.70 -8.85 19.61
N HIS A 203 14.34 -8.78 20.78
CA HIS A 203 14.83 -7.52 21.35
C HIS A 203 15.97 -6.92 20.52
N ARG A 204 16.89 -7.75 20.00
CA ARG A 204 17.93 -7.28 19.07
C ARG A 204 17.32 -6.65 17.81
N HIS A 205 16.30 -7.28 17.23
CA HIS A 205 15.58 -6.70 16.10
C HIS A 205 14.75 -5.47 16.49
N LEU A 206 14.29 -5.37 17.74
CA LEU A 206 13.61 -4.17 18.24
C LEU A 206 14.54 -2.96 18.22
N GLU A 207 15.80 -3.09 18.64
CA GLU A 207 16.78 -1.99 18.55
C GLU A 207 16.95 -1.48 17.11
N GLN A 208 17.09 -2.42 16.17
CA GLN A 208 17.19 -2.09 14.75
C GLN A 208 15.92 -1.38 14.27
N ALA A 209 14.74 -1.89 14.64
CA ALA A 209 13.46 -1.31 14.25
C ALA A 209 13.25 0.09 14.84
N LEU A 210 13.60 0.32 16.11
CA LEU A 210 13.51 1.62 16.77
C LEU A 210 14.43 2.65 16.11
N SER A 211 15.65 2.26 15.74
CA SER A 211 16.58 3.10 14.98
C SER A 211 16.00 3.49 13.61
N LEU A 212 15.49 2.51 12.85
CA LEU A 212 14.91 2.73 11.53
C LEU A 212 13.66 3.61 11.55
N ASN A 213 12.86 3.59 12.63
CA ASN A 213 11.59 4.32 12.75
C ASN A 213 11.67 5.55 13.68
N SER A 214 12.87 5.97 14.08
CA SER A 214 13.12 7.10 14.99
C SER A 214 12.42 8.39 14.55
N LEU A 215 12.49 8.71 13.25
CA LEU A 215 11.84 9.89 12.69
C LEU A 215 10.30 9.82 12.78
N GLU A 216 9.72 8.66 12.48
CA GLU A 216 8.26 8.50 12.55
C GLU A 216 7.74 8.62 13.99
N MET A 217 8.49 8.08 14.95
CA MET A 217 8.20 8.23 16.38
C MET A 217 8.27 9.70 16.83
N ALA A 218 9.31 10.43 16.41
CA ALA A 218 9.43 11.86 16.68
C ALA A 218 8.27 12.66 16.08
N MET A 219 7.85 12.34 14.85
CA MET A 219 6.68 12.94 14.20
C MET A 219 5.36 12.61 14.92
N ALA A 220 5.25 11.42 15.52
CA ALA A 220 4.12 11.02 16.34
C ALA A 220 4.21 11.52 17.79
N ASN A 221 5.29 12.23 18.15
CA ASN A 221 5.57 12.71 19.50
C ASN A 221 5.60 11.58 20.56
N VAL A 222 6.22 10.45 20.21
CA VAL A 222 6.41 9.30 21.10
C VAL A 222 7.91 9.08 21.32
N SER A 223 8.35 8.91 22.57
CA SER A 223 9.76 8.61 22.88
C SER A 223 10.11 7.15 22.57
N VAL A 224 11.39 6.89 22.32
CA VAL A 224 11.90 5.53 22.06
C VAL A 224 11.63 4.61 23.25
N GLU A 225 11.83 5.10 24.47
CA GLU A 225 11.62 4.34 25.72
C GLU A 225 10.15 4.02 25.93
N THR A 226 9.26 4.98 25.63
CA THR A 226 7.81 4.77 25.72
C THR A 226 7.35 3.72 24.71
N MET A 227 7.85 3.81 23.47
CA MET A 227 7.51 2.83 22.42
C MET A 227 8.05 1.44 22.75
N ARG A 228 9.28 1.34 23.28
CA ARG A 228 9.87 0.09 23.75
C ARG A 228 8.99 -0.57 24.81
N ALA A 229 8.63 0.15 25.87
CA ALA A 229 7.79 -0.37 26.94
C ALA A 229 6.40 -0.83 26.45
N ASP A 230 5.87 -0.21 25.39
CA ASP A 230 4.61 -0.60 24.75
C ASP A 230 4.77 -1.83 23.83
N VAL A 231 5.95 -2.06 23.24
CA VAL A 231 6.25 -3.18 22.33
C VAL A 231 6.66 -4.45 23.07
N ASP A 232 7.46 -4.34 24.14
CA ASP A 232 8.07 -5.48 24.84
C ASP A 232 7.06 -6.59 25.24
N PRO A 233 5.87 -6.31 25.82
CA PRO A 233 4.92 -7.35 26.20
C PRO A 233 4.41 -8.18 25.00
N HIS A 234 4.37 -7.58 23.81
CA HIS A 234 4.01 -8.28 22.59
C HIS A 234 5.12 -9.23 22.14
N LEU A 235 6.38 -8.81 22.26
CA LEU A 235 7.54 -9.62 21.90
C LEU A 235 7.68 -10.84 22.82
N GLU A 236 7.49 -10.67 24.12
CA GLU A 236 7.46 -11.80 25.06
C GLU A 236 6.37 -12.82 24.70
N SER A 237 5.18 -12.33 24.35
CA SER A 237 4.04 -13.18 23.97
C SER A 237 4.32 -13.94 22.67
N LEU A 238 4.98 -13.28 21.71
CA LEU A 238 5.41 -13.89 20.45
C LEU A 238 6.51 -14.91 20.64
N ALA A 239 7.52 -14.63 21.47
CA ALA A 239 8.60 -15.56 21.76
C ALA A 239 8.07 -16.87 22.35
N ARG A 240 7.19 -16.78 23.35
CA ARG A 240 6.56 -17.97 23.96
C ARG A 240 5.75 -18.78 22.95
N TRP A 241 4.96 -18.09 22.13
CA TRP A 241 4.19 -18.74 21.08
C TRP A 241 5.12 -19.43 20.06
N TYR A 242 6.15 -18.73 19.62
CA TYR A 242 7.15 -19.25 18.70
C TYR A 242 7.86 -20.47 19.28
N GLU A 243 8.32 -20.44 20.53
CA GLU A 243 8.96 -21.60 21.17
C GLU A 243 8.03 -22.81 21.26
N SER A 244 6.73 -22.59 21.49
CA SER A 244 5.74 -23.67 21.53
C SER A 244 5.46 -24.28 20.16
N GLU A 245 5.54 -23.47 19.09
CA GLU A 245 5.18 -23.86 17.73
C GLU A 245 6.39 -24.06 16.79
N ARG A 246 7.62 -23.75 17.21
CA ARG A 246 8.79 -23.78 16.30
C ARG A 246 9.07 -25.17 15.72
N ASN A 247 8.75 -26.22 16.46
CA ASN A 247 8.91 -27.59 15.97
C ASN A 247 7.79 -28.01 15.02
N THR A 248 6.62 -27.36 15.10
CA THR A 248 5.42 -27.64 14.30
C THR A 248 5.24 -26.66 13.14
N LEU A 249 5.96 -25.55 13.10
CA LEU A 249 5.93 -24.57 12.01
C LEU A 249 6.79 -25.02 10.82
N TRP A 250 7.93 -25.66 11.09
CA TRP A 250 8.83 -26.27 10.10
C TRP A 250 8.97 -27.74 10.45
N ASP A 251 8.20 -28.64 9.83
CA ASP A 251 8.46 -30.08 9.97
C ASP A 251 9.92 -30.34 9.54
N MET A 252 10.81 -30.50 10.53
CA MET A 252 12.22 -30.78 10.31
C MET A 252 12.33 -32.15 9.62
N PRO A 253 13.15 -32.32 8.58
CA PRO A 253 13.58 -33.65 8.20
C PRO A 253 14.28 -34.25 9.42
N ALA A 254 13.68 -35.30 9.98
CA ALA A 254 14.31 -36.04 11.05
C ALA A 254 15.66 -36.58 10.56
N SER A 255 16.66 -36.46 11.44
CA SER A 255 18.01 -37.02 11.37
C SER A 255 18.98 -36.39 10.38
N TYR A 256 19.99 -35.72 10.94
CA TYR A 256 21.37 -35.84 10.48
C TYR A 256 21.74 -37.33 10.42
N THR A 257 21.54 -37.97 9.27
CA THR A 257 22.34 -39.14 8.91
C THR A 257 23.61 -38.65 8.25
N GLU A 258 24.72 -38.72 8.98
CA GLU A 258 26.05 -38.64 8.39
C GLU A 258 26.16 -39.68 7.26
N GLY A 259 26.35 -39.22 6.01
CA GLY A 259 26.74 -40.09 4.90
C GLY A 259 25.79 -40.18 3.70
N ALA A 260 25.15 -39.08 3.26
CA ALA A 260 24.53 -39.03 1.93
C ALA A 260 24.96 -37.77 1.16
N ASP A 261 25.30 -37.96 -0.11
CA ASP A 261 26.01 -37.03 -1.00
C ASP A 261 25.41 -35.62 -1.08
N ALA A 262 26.25 -34.61 -0.87
CA ALA A 262 25.90 -33.19 -0.81
C ALA A 262 25.29 -32.62 -2.10
N GLU A 263 25.47 -33.27 -3.26
CA GLU A 263 24.94 -32.79 -4.54
C GLU A 263 23.45 -33.16 -4.79
N GLN A 264 22.86 -34.06 -4.01
CA GLN A 264 21.42 -34.41 -4.13
C GLN A 264 20.53 -33.69 -3.11
N GLN A 265 21.09 -33.11 -2.04
CA GLN A 265 20.33 -32.35 -1.04
C GLN A 265 19.91 -30.94 -1.51
N GLU A 266 20.64 -30.31 -2.45
CA GLU A 266 20.26 -28.99 -2.99
C GLU A 266 18.94 -28.99 -3.78
N ARG A 267 18.40 -30.15 -4.16
CA ARG A 267 17.17 -30.26 -4.98
C ARG A 267 15.90 -30.63 -4.20
N GLN A 268 15.98 -30.87 -2.89
CA GLN A 268 14.81 -31.15 -2.05
C GLN A 268 14.42 -29.94 -1.19
N SER A 269 13.70 -29.00 -1.81
CA SER A 269 12.60 -28.21 -1.23
C SER A 269 12.74 -27.81 0.24
N GLY A 270 13.57 -26.80 0.53
CA GLY A 270 13.53 -26.09 1.80
C GLY A 270 12.13 -25.53 2.07
N ASN A 271 11.61 -25.71 3.28
CA ASN A 271 10.38 -25.06 3.76
C ASN A 271 10.62 -23.54 3.84
N GLN A 272 10.61 -22.84 2.73
CA GLN A 272 10.97 -21.42 2.68
C GLN A 272 9.84 -20.59 3.30
N VAL A 273 10.07 -20.05 4.49
CA VAL A 273 9.17 -19.04 5.07
C VAL A 273 9.33 -17.74 4.28
N ARG A 274 8.20 -17.22 3.80
CA ARG A 274 8.17 -15.98 3.02
C ARG A 274 7.43 -14.91 3.80
N ALA A 275 8.17 -13.89 4.20
CA ALA A 275 7.59 -12.67 4.73
C ALA A 275 7.10 -11.76 3.59
N GLU A 276 6.08 -10.96 3.87
CA GLU A 276 5.61 -9.87 2.99
C GLU A 276 5.29 -10.28 1.54
N THR A 277 4.77 -11.50 1.37
CA THR A 277 4.48 -12.04 0.03
C THR A 277 3.42 -11.17 -0.65
N PHE A 278 3.82 -10.47 -1.72
CA PHE A 278 2.93 -9.64 -2.51
C PHE A 278 2.20 -10.50 -3.55
N LEU A 279 0.88 -10.39 -3.59
CA LEU A 279 0.03 -11.11 -4.53
C LEU A 279 -0.87 -10.16 -5.32
N LEU A 280 -0.98 -10.46 -6.61
CA LEU A 280 -1.93 -9.86 -7.54
C LEU A 280 -2.93 -10.94 -7.99
N ALA A 281 -4.23 -10.64 -7.97
CA ALA A 281 -5.28 -11.50 -8.53
C ALA A 281 -6.22 -10.67 -9.43
N PRO A 282 -5.79 -10.32 -10.66
CA PRO A 282 -6.61 -9.59 -11.61
C PRO A 282 -7.90 -10.28 -12.03
N GLU A 283 -8.01 -11.60 -11.83
CA GLU A 283 -9.24 -12.34 -12.08
C GLU A 283 -10.39 -11.87 -11.16
N ILE A 284 -10.08 -11.58 -9.90
CA ILE A 284 -11.05 -11.12 -8.90
C ILE A 284 -10.87 -9.64 -8.52
N GLY A 285 -9.93 -8.96 -9.17
CA GLY A 285 -9.63 -7.55 -8.94
C GLY A 285 -9.18 -7.23 -7.52
N LEU A 286 -8.28 -8.05 -6.97
CA LEU A 286 -7.72 -7.87 -5.64
C LEU A 286 -6.19 -7.93 -5.67
N ARG A 287 -5.56 -7.26 -4.71
CA ARG A 287 -4.14 -7.36 -4.39
C ARG A 287 -3.91 -7.30 -2.89
N GLY A 288 -2.78 -7.81 -2.42
CA GLY A 288 -2.43 -7.77 -1.00
C GLY A 288 -1.01 -8.22 -0.71
N ARG A 289 -0.51 -7.86 0.47
CA ARG A 289 0.73 -8.40 1.03
C ARG A 289 0.35 -9.27 2.22
N LEU A 290 0.77 -10.53 2.20
CA LEU A 290 0.61 -11.42 3.35
C LEU A 290 1.77 -11.19 4.30
N ASP A 291 1.50 -11.14 5.61
CA ASP A 291 2.56 -11.00 6.61
C ASP A 291 3.55 -12.16 6.52
N LEU A 292 3.03 -13.39 6.58
CA LEU A 292 3.80 -14.62 6.55
C LEU A 292 3.08 -15.70 5.75
N PHE A 293 3.86 -16.39 4.92
CA PHE A 293 3.38 -17.47 4.08
C PHE A 293 4.46 -18.53 3.93
N TRP A 294 4.13 -19.79 4.16
CA TRP A 294 5.09 -20.89 4.05
C TRP A 294 4.42 -22.21 3.68
N GLN A 295 5.24 -23.20 3.36
CA GLN A 295 4.80 -24.56 3.06
C GLN A 295 5.27 -25.51 4.17
N GLN A 296 4.36 -26.37 4.61
CA GLN A 296 4.61 -27.40 5.61
C GLN A 296 3.93 -28.71 5.16
N SER A 297 4.69 -29.81 5.03
CA SER A 297 4.15 -31.13 4.70
C SER A 297 3.21 -31.14 3.46
N GLY A 298 3.55 -30.35 2.43
CA GLY A 298 2.75 -30.22 1.21
C GLY A 298 1.48 -29.36 1.33
N ARG A 299 1.21 -28.78 2.51
CA ARG A 299 0.14 -27.79 2.73
C ARG A 299 0.73 -26.41 2.94
N GLN A 300 0.07 -25.41 2.41
CA GLN A 300 0.45 -24.03 2.66
C GLN A 300 -0.20 -23.50 3.92
N ARG A 301 0.50 -22.58 4.59
CA ARG A 301 -0.01 -21.86 5.74
C ARG A 301 0.22 -20.38 5.55
N LEU A 302 -0.75 -19.61 5.99
CA LEU A 302 -0.65 -18.16 6.05
C LEU A 302 -0.91 -17.71 7.49
N LEU A 303 -0.19 -16.70 7.93
CA LEU A 303 -0.36 -16.11 9.24
C LEU A 303 -0.49 -14.60 9.08
N GLU A 304 -1.54 -14.04 9.67
CA GLU A 304 -1.76 -12.60 9.79
C GLU A 304 -1.61 -12.22 11.26
N LEU A 305 -0.76 -11.23 11.53
CA LEU A 305 -0.41 -10.80 12.87
C LEU A 305 -1.21 -9.55 13.25
N LYS A 306 -1.63 -9.45 14.51
CA LYS A 306 -2.31 -8.29 15.09
C LYS A 306 -1.79 -7.98 16.48
N THR A 307 -1.42 -6.72 16.71
CA THR A 307 -0.95 -6.24 18.03
C THR A 307 -2.07 -5.98 19.03
N GLY A 308 -3.34 -6.05 18.63
CA GLY A 308 -4.48 -5.97 19.56
C GLY A 308 -4.75 -7.29 20.29
N GLY A 309 -5.80 -7.30 21.11
CA GLY A 309 -6.40 -8.53 21.66
C GLY A 309 -7.69 -8.93 20.95
N ALA A 310 -8.02 -10.22 20.97
CA ALA A 310 -9.34 -10.70 20.57
C ALA A 310 -10.40 -10.31 21.62
N THR A 311 -11.67 -10.25 21.19
CA THR A 311 -12.80 -10.03 22.09
C THR A 311 -13.45 -11.37 22.44
N GLY A 312 -13.04 -11.97 23.56
CA GLY A 312 -13.51 -13.30 23.99
C GLY A 312 -12.90 -14.44 23.18
N GLU A 313 -13.68 -15.52 22.97
CA GLU A 313 -13.24 -16.76 22.29
C GLU A 313 -13.20 -16.65 20.75
N LEU A 314 -13.61 -15.52 20.18
CA LEU A 314 -13.65 -15.33 18.73
C LEU A 314 -12.79 -14.14 18.30
N PRO A 315 -12.10 -14.25 17.14
CA PRO A 315 -11.37 -13.13 16.59
C PRO A 315 -12.31 -12.01 16.16
N ARG A 316 -11.81 -10.76 16.22
CA ARG A 316 -12.55 -9.57 15.78
C ARG A 316 -13.01 -9.73 14.33
N ARG A 317 -14.23 -9.24 14.03
CA ARG A 317 -14.84 -9.42 12.70
C ARG A 317 -13.99 -8.82 11.59
N GLU A 318 -13.54 -7.57 11.77
CA GLU A 318 -12.66 -6.83 10.86
C GLU A 318 -11.39 -7.62 10.49
N HIS A 319 -10.68 -8.19 11.47
CA HIS A 319 -9.48 -8.96 11.21
C HIS A 319 -9.75 -10.27 10.45
N ARG A 320 -10.91 -10.91 10.64
CA ARG A 320 -11.28 -12.09 9.84
C ARG A 320 -11.46 -11.75 8.36
N TRP A 321 -11.96 -10.56 8.03
CA TRP A 321 -12.16 -10.14 6.64
C TRP A 321 -10.86 -10.02 5.86
N GLN A 322 -9.80 -9.55 6.52
CA GLN A 322 -8.47 -9.51 5.91
C GLN A 322 -8.00 -10.91 5.54
N VAL A 323 -8.16 -11.88 6.44
CA VAL A 323 -7.83 -13.29 6.19
C VAL A 323 -8.70 -13.91 5.09
N TYR A 324 -10.01 -13.62 5.05
CA TYR A 324 -10.88 -14.07 3.95
C TYR A 324 -10.45 -13.48 2.60
N GLY A 325 -9.97 -12.23 2.58
CA GLY A 325 -9.39 -11.61 1.40
C GLY A 325 -8.16 -12.36 0.89
N TYR A 326 -7.24 -12.76 1.77
CA TYR A 326 -6.09 -13.58 1.37
C TYR A 326 -6.48 -14.97 0.87
N HIS A 327 -7.48 -15.60 1.50
CA HIS A 327 -8.04 -16.85 0.98
C HIS A 327 -8.57 -16.69 -0.44
N ALA A 328 -9.26 -15.58 -0.74
CA ALA A 328 -9.73 -15.28 -2.09
C ALA A 328 -8.57 -15.11 -3.08
N LEU A 329 -7.49 -14.39 -2.70
CA LEU A 329 -6.28 -14.25 -3.52
C LEU A 329 -5.65 -15.61 -3.86
N LEU A 330 -5.50 -16.47 -2.86
CA LEU A 330 -4.89 -17.80 -3.02
C LEU A 330 -5.78 -18.76 -3.82
N THR A 331 -7.10 -18.65 -3.70
CA THR A 331 -8.05 -19.52 -4.43
C THR A 331 -7.93 -19.40 -5.94
N VAL A 332 -7.66 -18.18 -6.43
CA VAL A 332 -7.55 -17.87 -7.86
C VAL A 332 -6.24 -18.41 -8.45
N ARG A 333 -5.21 -18.63 -7.63
CA ARG A 333 -3.93 -19.11 -8.12
C ARG A 333 -4.07 -20.51 -8.73
N ARG A 334 -3.48 -20.65 -9.91
CA ARG A 334 -3.60 -21.84 -10.76
C ARG A 334 -2.76 -23.03 -10.27
N ASP A 335 -1.90 -22.83 -9.29
CA ASP A 335 -1.23 -23.94 -8.63
C ASP A 335 -2.20 -24.64 -7.66
N SER A 336 -2.56 -25.88 -8.02
CA SER A 336 -3.41 -26.78 -7.23
C SER A 336 -2.95 -26.96 -5.78
N LYS A 337 -1.65 -26.77 -5.49
CA LYS A 337 -1.08 -26.84 -4.14
C LYS A 337 -1.45 -25.63 -3.28
N MET A 338 -1.79 -24.48 -3.87
CA MET A 338 -2.14 -23.25 -3.14
C MET A 338 -3.60 -23.19 -2.68
N LYS A 339 -4.46 -24.07 -3.19
CA LYS A 339 -5.92 -23.99 -3.00
C LYS A 339 -6.43 -24.43 -1.61
N ARG A 340 -5.53 -24.82 -0.70
CA ARG A 340 -5.88 -25.34 0.65
C ARG A 340 -4.98 -24.77 1.75
N ALA A 341 -4.67 -23.49 1.67
CA ALA A 341 -3.92 -22.83 2.72
C ALA A 341 -4.72 -22.81 4.04
N LEU A 342 -4.08 -23.16 5.15
CA LEU A 342 -4.64 -22.94 6.48
C LEU A 342 -4.23 -21.54 6.94
N ALA A 343 -5.21 -20.72 7.30
CA ALA A 343 -4.96 -19.38 7.79
C ALA A 343 -5.04 -19.32 9.31
N THR A 344 -4.03 -18.71 9.91
CA THR A 344 -3.98 -18.42 11.35
C THR A 344 -3.98 -16.91 11.55
N LEU A 345 -4.86 -16.43 12.42
CA LEU A 345 -4.85 -15.06 12.91
C LEU A 345 -4.24 -15.05 14.30
N LEU A 346 -3.11 -14.35 14.47
CA LEU A 346 -2.34 -14.32 15.71
C LEU A 346 -2.46 -12.95 16.39
N TYR A 347 -2.88 -12.93 17.65
CA TYR A 347 -3.00 -11.74 18.48
C TYR A 347 -1.93 -11.71 19.56
N THR A 348 -1.23 -10.60 19.69
CA THR A 348 -0.15 -10.45 20.68
C THR A 348 -0.52 -9.52 21.84
N GLY A 349 -1.72 -8.95 21.84
CA GLY A 349 -2.13 -7.96 22.86
C GLY A 349 -2.48 -8.53 24.23
N THR A 350 -2.37 -9.85 24.44
CA THR A 350 -2.57 -10.47 25.76
C THR A 350 -1.19 -10.72 26.38
N PRO A 351 -0.83 -10.06 27.50
CA PRO A 351 0.49 -10.22 28.09
C PRO A 351 0.83 -11.67 28.42
N GLY A 352 1.98 -12.12 27.94
CA GLY A 352 2.54 -13.43 28.22
C GLY A 352 1.93 -14.60 27.45
N TYR A 353 0.96 -14.37 26.56
CA TYR A 353 0.38 -15.42 25.71
C TYR A 353 -0.23 -14.85 24.43
N ALA A 354 0.25 -15.31 23.26
CA ALA A 354 -0.36 -14.96 21.99
C ALA A 354 -1.55 -15.87 21.64
N GLN A 355 -2.69 -15.28 21.27
CA GLN A 355 -3.91 -16.02 20.92
C GLN A 355 -3.93 -16.34 19.41
N ALA A 356 -4.00 -17.62 19.05
CA ALA A 356 -4.03 -18.07 17.67
C ALA A 356 -5.42 -18.62 17.28
N PHE A 357 -5.98 -18.15 16.16
CA PHE A 357 -7.28 -18.59 15.65
C PHE A 357 -7.16 -19.12 14.21
N GLY A 358 -7.57 -20.37 14.00
CA GLY A 358 -7.69 -20.94 12.65
C GLY A 358 -8.92 -20.38 11.91
N ILE A 359 -8.72 -19.83 10.73
CA ILE A 359 -9.79 -19.24 9.90
C ILE A 359 -10.02 -20.11 8.66
N PRO A 360 -11.14 -20.86 8.58
CA PRO A 360 -11.41 -21.73 7.44
C PRO A 360 -11.77 -20.93 6.19
N ALA A 361 -11.29 -21.40 5.04
CA ALA A 361 -11.74 -20.93 3.73
C ALA A 361 -13.03 -21.64 3.33
N SER A 362 -14.03 -20.89 2.87
CA SER A 362 -15.22 -21.46 2.23
C SER A 362 -15.71 -20.57 1.09
N ILE A 363 -16.42 -21.17 0.14
CA ILE A 363 -17.03 -20.43 -0.98
C ILE A 363 -17.94 -19.29 -0.50
N ARG A 364 -18.60 -19.44 0.66
CA ARG A 364 -19.47 -18.40 1.22
C ARG A 364 -18.69 -17.13 1.57
N GLU A 365 -17.49 -17.28 2.14
CA GLU A 365 -16.68 -16.12 2.51
C GLU A 365 -16.01 -15.48 1.29
N ILE A 366 -15.62 -16.27 0.28
CA ILE A 366 -15.13 -15.75 -1.02
C ILE A 366 -16.22 -14.93 -1.72
N GLN A 367 -17.48 -15.40 -1.71
CA GLN A 367 -18.61 -14.67 -2.28
C GLN A 367 -18.88 -13.34 -1.55
N ARG A 368 -18.75 -13.32 -0.22
CA ARG A 368 -18.89 -12.10 0.59
C ARG A 368 -17.77 -11.09 0.37
N VAL A 369 -16.53 -11.57 0.21
CA VAL A 369 -15.38 -10.75 -0.20
C VAL A 369 -15.67 -10.11 -1.55
N ASN A 370 -16.15 -10.89 -2.52
CA ASN A 370 -16.50 -10.38 -3.84
C ASN A 370 -17.69 -9.40 -3.82
N GLU A 371 -18.72 -9.64 -3.00
CA GLU A 371 -19.85 -8.73 -2.82
C GLU A 371 -19.39 -7.35 -2.33
N THR A 372 -18.57 -7.34 -1.27
CA THR A 372 -17.99 -6.12 -0.71
C THR A 372 -17.11 -5.42 -1.73
N ARG A 373 -16.25 -6.18 -2.40
CA ARG A 373 -15.37 -5.68 -3.47
C ARG A 373 -16.15 -5.03 -4.61
N ASN A 374 -17.20 -5.67 -5.12
CA ASN A 374 -18.05 -5.10 -6.16
C ASN A 374 -18.73 -3.81 -5.72
N THR A 375 -19.14 -3.72 -4.46
CA THR A 375 -19.72 -2.50 -3.88
C THR A 375 -18.70 -1.35 -3.83
N LEU A 376 -17.47 -1.65 -3.43
CA LEU A 376 -16.39 -0.66 -3.39
C LEU A 376 -15.96 -0.22 -4.79
N VAL A 377 -15.77 -1.15 -5.73
CA VAL A 377 -15.40 -0.82 -7.12
C VAL A 377 -16.48 0.01 -7.80
N LEU A 378 -17.76 -0.30 -7.57
CA LEU A 378 -18.85 0.55 -8.07
C LEU A 378 -18.77 1.98 -7.50
N SER A 379 -18.45 2.11 -6.21
CA SER A 379 -18.31 3.41 -5.55
C SER A 379 -17.08 4.18 -6.06
N HIS A 380 -15.96 3.48 -6.27
CA HIS A 380 -14.72 4.01 -6.80
C HIS A 380 -14.88 4.55 -8.22
N ILE A 381 -15.46 3.75 -9.13
CA ILE A 381 -15.66 4.15 -10.53
C ILE A 381 -16.64 5.32 -10.64
N THR A 382 -17.74 5.30 -9.87
CA THR A 382 -18.77 6.34 -9.96
C THR A 382 -18.45 7.59 -9.15
N GLY A 383 -17.54 7.51 -8.18
CA GLY A 383 -17.34 8.56 -7.17
C GLY A 383 -18.53 8.73 -6.22
N VAL A 384 -19.47 7.78 -6.20
CA VAL A 384 -20.70 7.84 -5.39
C VAL A 384 -20.70 6.66 -4.41
N PRO A 385 -20.63 6.92 -3.09
CA PRO A 385 -20.61 5.86 -2.09
C PRO A 385 -21.99 5.23 -1.89
N THR A 386 -22.04 4.16 -1.10
CA THR A 386 -23.30 3.62 -0.59
C THR A 386 -23.98 4.59 0.41
N PRO A 387 -25.29 4.42 0.64
CA PRO A 387 -25.97 5.05 1.76
C PRO A 387 -25.23 4.82 3.09
N PRO A 388 -25.24 5.80 4.01
CA PRO A 388 -24.70 5.63 5.35
C PRO A 388 -25.34 4.44 6.08
N PRO A 389 -24.59 3.71 6.92
CA PRO A 389 -25.09 2.52 7.62
C PRO A 389 -26.10 2.82 8.75
N GLY A 390 -26.44 4.08 9.00
CA GLY A 390 -27.39 4.53 10.03
C GLY A 390 -26.71 5.13 11.28
N PRO A 391 -27.48 5.76 12.17
CA PRO A 391 -26.96 6.57 13.26
C PRO A 391 -26.14 5.77 14.27
N SER A 392 -26.54 4.53 14.58
CA SER A 392 -25.85 3.68 15.56
C SER A 392 -24.39 3.38 15.22
N ARG A 393 -24.04 3.35 13.93
CA ARG A 393 -22.65 3.26 13.46
C ARG A 393 -22.06 4.64 13.21
N CYS A 394 -22.80 5.56 12.58
CA CYS A 394 -22.28 6.87 12.21
C CYS A 394 -21.82 7.71 13.41
N THR A 395 -22.51 7.66 14.56
CA THR A 395 -22.13 8.41 15.77
C THR A 395 -20.80 7.98 16.37
N LYS A 396 -20.41 6.71 16.19
CA LYS A 396 -19.14 6.14 16.68
C LYS A 396 -18.02 6.17 15.63
N CYS A 397 -18.28 6.75 14.46
CA CYS A 397 -17.33 6.75 13.36
C CYS A 397 -16.30 7.88 13.54
N ALA A 398 -15.01 7.53 13.59
CA ALA A 398 -13.91 8.50 13.67
C ALA A 398 -13.87 9.49 12.50
N MET A 399 -14.50 9.16 11.35
CA MET A 399 -14.55 10.01 10.15
C MET A 399 -15.86 10.78 10.00
N LEU A 400 -16.70 10.88 11.04
CA LEU A 400 -18.04 11.49 10.92
C LEU A 400 -17.99 12.92 10.36
N SER A 401 -17.12 13.77 10.89
CA SER A 401 -16.97 15.17 10.45
C SER A 401 -16.55 15.29 8.98
N GLN A 402 -15.59 14.47 8.56
CA GLN A 402 -15.10 14.42 7.18
C GLN A 402 -16.20 13.89 6.26
N CYS A 403 -16.92 12.85 6.70
CA CYS A 403 -18.05 12.28 5.97
C CYS A 403 -19.15 13.32 5.74
N GLN A 404 -19.55 14.09 6.75
CA GLN A 404 -20.55 15.16 6.63
C GLN A 404 -20.10 16.22 5.62
N SER A 405 -18.85 16.68 5.73
CA SER A 405 -18.32 17.75 4.89
C SER A 405 -18.18 17.33 3.43
N VAL A 406 -17.61 16.14 3.17
CA VAL A 406 -17.51 15.60 1.81
C VAL A 406 -18.88 15.31 1.23
N SER A 407 -19.85 14.87 2.07
CA SER A 407 -21.22 14.67 1.61
C SER A 407 -21.86 15.97 1.12
N ALA A 408 -21.64 17.08 1.81
CA ALA A 408 -22.11 18.38 1.37
C ALA A 408 -21.40 18.87 0.08
N LEU A 409 -20.12 18.56 -0.09
CA LEU A 409 -19.34 18.98 -1.26
C LEU A 409 -19.68 18.21 -2.54
N LEU A 410 -20.03 16.93 -2.41
CA LEU A 410 -20.26 16.01 -3.53
C LEU A 410 -21.73 15.59 -3.67
N ASP A 411 -22.62 16.26 -2.94
CA ASP A 411 -24.05 15.94 -2.86
C ASP A 411 -24.32 14.46 -2.54
N TRP A 412 -23.49 13.84 -1.70
CA TRP A 412 -23.76 12.51 -1.18
C TRP A 412 -24.85 12.56 -0.12
N GLN A 413 -25.55 11.43 0.08
CA GLN A 413 -26.44 11.30 1.23
C GLN A 413 -25.64 11.53 2.53
N ALA A 414 -26.10 12.50 3.32
CA ALA A 414 -25.49 12.86 4.59
C ALA A 414 -25.70 11.74 5.63
N PRO A 415 -24.73 11.50 6.54
CA PRO A 415 -24.92 10.56 7.63
C PRO A 415 -26.00 11.06 8.58
N GLU A 416 -26.99 10.20 8.85
CA GLU A 416 -28.00 10.46 9.87
C GLU A 416 -27.37 10.36 11.27
N THR A 417 -27.68 11.32 12.14
CA THR A 417 -27.28 11.35 13.55
C THR A 417 -28.55 11.30 14.40
N ASP A 418 -28.51 10.62 15.56
CA ASP A 418 -29.68 10.52 16.42
C ASP A 418 -30.25 11.92 16.76
N ASN A 419 -31.59 12.02 16.79
CA ASN A 419 -32.41 13.24 16.92
C ASN A 419 -32.24 14.07 18.23
N ARG A 420 -31.10 13.99 18.91
CA ARG A 420 -30.76 14.85 20.05
C ARG A 420 -29.72 15.88 19.58
N GLY A 421 -30.21 17.08 19.25
CA GLY A 421 -29.46 18.17 18.63
C GLY A 421 -28.35 18.82 19.47
N THR A 422 -27.39 18.06 19.98
CA THR A 422 -26.16 18.59 20.58
C THR A 422 -24.95 17.75 20.19
N LEU A 423 -24.06 18.36 19.41
CA LEU A 423 -22.78 17.83 18.97
C LEU A 423 -21.78 17.79 20.13
N GLN A 424 -21.57 16.62 20.73
CA GLN A 424 -20.26 16.26 21.29
C GLN A 424 -20.00 14.79 20.93
N PRO A 425 -18.82 14.44 20.36
CA PRO A 425 -18.40 13.05 20.28
C PRO A 425 -18.32 12.52 21.71
N GLU A 426 -19.03 11.43 22.01
CA GLU A 426 -18.84 10.70 23.27
C GLU A 426 -17.36 10.30 23.33
N ALA A 427 -16.65 10.77 24.36
CA ALA A 427 -15.28 10.34 24.62
C ALA A 427 -15.27 8.80 24.72
N PRO A 428 -14.30 8.11 24.12
CA PRO A 428 -14.16 6.68 24.35
C PRO A 428 -13.99 6.45 25.85
N THR A 429 -14.85 5.62 26.43
CA THR A 429 -14.64 5.10 27.78
C THR A 429 -13.42 4.18 27.74
N SER A 430 -12.23 4.73 27.98
CA SER A 430 -11.03 3.94 28.24
C SER A 430 -10.97 3.61 29.73
N ASP A 431 -11.21 2.34 30.06
CA ASP A 431 -10.59 1.73 31.24
C ASP A 431 -9.10 1.52 30.92
N THR A 432 -8.35 2.63 30.90
CA THR A 432 -6.89 2.74 31.07
C THR A 432 -6.53 4.21 30.85
N GLY A 433 -5.90 4.81 31.86
CA GLY A 433 -5.60 6.23 31.90
C GLY A 433 -4.36 6.59 31.09
N THR A 434 -4.55 6.93 29.82
CA THR A 434 -3.70 7.89 29.09
C THR A 434 -4.58 8.63 28.08
N PRO A 435 -4.60 9.98 28.09
CA PRO A 435 -5.34 10.73 27.09
C PRO A 435 -4.59 10.64 25.77
N GLU A 436 -5.11 9.86 24.82
CA GLU A 436 -4.70 9.97 23.43
C GLU A 436 -4.97 11.41 22.97
N LEU A 437 -3.92 12.20 22.75
CA LEU A 437 -4.02 13.43 21.97
C LEU A 437 -4.41 13.03 20.55
N HIS A 438 -5.71 12.90 20.30
CA HIS A 438 -6.23 12.88 18.94
C HIS A 438 -5.76 14.19 18.28
N ALA A 439 -4.81 14.07 17.34
CA ALA A 439 -4.48 15.15 16.43
C ALA A 439 -5.79 15.75 15.92
N ALA A 440 -6.05 17.00 16.27
CA ALA A 440 -7.31 17.66 16.03
C ALA A 440 -7.68 17.48 14.56
N SER A 441 -8.71 16.66 14.29
CA SER A 441 -9.27 16.58 12.94
C SER A 441 -9.69 18.00 12.57
N PRO A 442 -9.12 18.62 11.52
CA PRO A 442 -9.40 20.00 11.21
C PRO A 442 -10.90 20.13 10.97
N ARG A 443 -11.57 20.92 11.82
CA ARG A 443 -12.97 21.29 11.59
C ARG A 443 -13.00 22.02 10.27
N LEU A 444 -13.61 21.39 9.26
CA LEU A 444 -13.86 22.03 7.97
C LEU A 444 -14.72 23.27 8.23
N LEU A 445 -14.16 24.45 7.90
CA LEU A 445 -14.92 25.70 7.93
C LEU A 445 -16.16 25.52 7.04
N PRO A 446 -17.32 26.11 7.38
CA PRO A 446 -18.48 26.08 6.50
C PRO A 446 -18.10 26.69 5.15
N ILE A 447 -18.07 25.85 4.11
CA ILE A 447 -17.79 26.28 2.74
C ILE A 447 -19.11 26.80 2.18
N ASP A 448 -19.42 28.05 2.50
CA ASP A 448 -20.76 28.61 2.31
C ASP A 448 -21.01 29.19 0.90
N THR A 449 -20.10 28.96 -0.05
CA THR A 449 -20.29 29.42 -1.44
C THR A 449 -20.39 28.25 -2.42
N THR A 450 -21.42 28.32 -3.26
CA THR A 450 -21.67 27.37 -4.37
C THR A 450 -20.45 27.22 -5.28
N GLU A 451 -19.68 28.31 -5.46
CA GLU A 451 -18.47 28.33 -6.28
C GLU A 451 -17.40 27.32 -5.83
N TYR A 452 -17.11 27.23 -4.52
CA TYR A 452 -16.11 26.28 -4.02
C TYR A 452 -16.57 24.84 -4.12
N ARG A 453 -17.88 24.59 -3.93
CA ARG A 453 -18.48 23.27 -4.16
C ARG A 453 -18.33 22.85 -5.63
N ASP A 454 -18.65 23.74 -6.56
CA ASP A 454 -18.58 23.48 -8.00
C ASP A 454 -17.13 23.23 -8.44
N PHE A 455 -16.18 24.02 -7.92
CA PHE A 455 -14.74 23.79 -8.13
C PHE A 455 -14.33 22.40 -7.61
N PHE A 456 -14.65 22.08 -6.36
CA PHE A 456 -14.25 20.81 -5.74
C PHE A 456 -14.83 19.63 -6.51
N SER A 457 -16.14 19.63 -6.80
CA SER A 457 -16.82 18.60 -7.58
C SER A 457 -16.20 18.42 -8.97
N LYS A 458 -15.90 19.52 -9.68
CA LYS A 458 -15.26 19.47 -11.00
C LYS A 458 -13.89 18.78 -10.94
N TYR A 459 -12.99 19.24 -10.08
CA TYR A 459 -11.64 18.68 -9.99
C TYR A 459 -11.62 17.27 -9.39
N TYR A 460 -12.51 16.97 -8.44
CA TYR A 460 -12.71 15.63 -7.93
C TYR A 460 -13.07 14.65 -9.06
N ARG A 461 -14.04 15.01 -9.92
CA ARG A 461 -14.42 14.17 -11.08
C ARG A 461 -13.29 14.01 -12.09
N LEU A 462 -12.56 15.08 -12.41
CA LEU A 462 -11.42 15.00 -13.34
C LEU A 462 -10.31 14.10 -12.80
N LEU A 463 -9.99 14.22 -11.51
CA LEU A 463 -9.02 13.34 -10.87
C LEU A 463 -9.52 11.90 -10.84
N LEU A 464 -10.80 11.64 -10.51
CA LEU A 464 -11.33 10.28 -10.59
C LEU A 464 -11.17 9.66 -11.98
N MET A 465 -11.43 10.42 -13.05
CA MET A 465 -11.23 9.95 -14.42
C MET A 465 -9.75 9.62 -14.70
N GLU A 466 -8.83 10.48 -14.27
CA GLU A 466 -7.38 10.25 -14.40
C GLU A 466 -6.95 8.99 -13.63
N GLY A 467 -7.44 8.81 -12.40
CA GLY A 467 -7.13 7.64 -11.58
C GLY A 467 -7.61 6.33 -12.23
N ILE A 468 -8.83 6.32 -12.78
CA ILE A 468 -9.37 5.16 -13.51
C ILE A 468 -8.55 4.89 -14.78
N ALA A 469 -8.13 5.93 -15.51
CA ALA A 469 -7.27 5.76 -16.68
C ALA A 469 -5.90 5.18 -16.30
N GLY A 470 -5.32 5.63 -15.19
CA GLY A 470 -4.08 5.07 -14.63
C GLY A 470 -4.22 3.59 -14.26
N GLU A 471 -5.33 3.18 -13.64
CA GLU A 471 -5.61 1.77 -13.35
C GLU A 471 -5.75 0.93 -14.62
N GLN A 472 -6.40 1.46 -15.66
CA GLN A 472 -6.51 0.80 -16.96
C GLN A 472 -5.15 0.62 -17.63
N GLN A 473 -4.27 1.63 -17.51
CA GLN A 473 -2.89 1.56 -17.99
C GLN A 473 -2.10 0.50 -17.22
N GLN A 474 -2.21 0.48 -15.89
CA GLN A 474 -1.59 -0.55 -15.04
C GLN A 474 -2.10 -1.95 -15.39
N ALA A 475 -3.37 -2.10 -15.74
CA ALA A 475 -3.96 -3.38 -16.13
C ALA A 475 -3.36 -3.99 -17.41
N LEU A 476 -2.67 -3.19 -18.23
CA LEU A 476 -1.90 -3.71 -19.36
C LEU A 476 -0.83 -4.71 -18.90
N LEU A 477 -0.32 -4.60 -17.67
CA LEU A 477 0.63 -5.55 -17.07
C LEU A 477 0.17 -7.01 -17.19
N TRP A 478 -1.13 -7.29 -17.00
CA TRP A 478 -1.67 -8.66 -17.08
C TRP A 478 -2.57 -8.89 -18.31
N LYS A 479 -2.85 -7.84 -19.10
CA LYS A 479 -3.63 -7.96 -20.33
C LYS A 479 -2.78 -8.08 -21.59
N THR A 480 -1.54 -7.58 -21.55
CA THR A 480 -0.64 -7.60 -22.70
C THR A 480 0.43 -8.66 -22.49
N PRO A 481 0.74 -9.48 -23.51
CA PRO A 481 1.85 -10.43 -23.46
C PRO A 481 3.20 -9.75 -23.21
N VAL A 482 4.15 -10.46 -22.61
CA VAL A 482 5.45 -9.90 -22.18
C VAL A 482 6.23 -9.28 -23.35
N ASN A 483 6.20 -9.90 -24.53
CA ASN A 483 6.88 -9.39 -25.72
C ASN A 483 6.36 -8.00 -26.15
N GLU A 484 5.05 -7.77 -26.10
CA GLU A 484 4.49 -6.45 -26.39
C GLU A 484 4.89 -5.41 -25.34
N ARG A 485 5.01 -5.81 -24.07
CA ARG A 485 5.48 -4.90 -23.00
C ARG A 485 6.93 -4.50 -23.19
N ILE A 486 7.76 -5.41 -23.71
CA ILE A 486 9.15 -5.14 -24.11
C ILE A 486 9.20 -4.18 -25.29
N GLU A 487 8.38 -4.38 -26.34
CA GLU A 487 8.31 -3.48 -27.49
C GLU A 487 7.89 -2.06 -27.09
N ARG A 488 7.03 -1.93 -26.07
CA ARG A 488 6.64 -0.65 -25.46
C ARG A 488 7.68 -0.07 -24.49
N GLY A 489 8.78 -0.79 -24.23
CA GLY A 489 9.83 -0.38 -23.28
C GLY A 489 9.38 -0.37 -21.82
N THR A 490 8.34 -1.10 -21.46
CA THR A 490 7.77 -1.16 -20.09
C THR A 490 8.24 -2.37 -19.28
N ALA A 491 9.05 -3.24 -19.88
CA ALA A 491 9.55 -4.46 -19.24
C ALA A 491 11.00 -4.78 -19.64
N LEU A 492 11.73 -5.47 -18.77
CA LEU A 492 13.05 -6.05 -19.02
C LEU A 492 12.99 -7.56 -18.79
N LEU A 493 13.44 -8.34 -19.78
CA LEU A 493 13.42 -9.80 -19.75
C LEU A 493 14.83 -10.37 -19.89
N GLY A 494 15.02 -11.59 -19.38
CA GLY A 494 16.29 -12.31 -19.52
C GLY A 494 17.36 -11.78 -18.58
N LEU A 495 16.93 -11.41 -17.38
CA LEU A 495 17.80 -10.88 -16.33
C LEU A 495 18.84 -11.93 -15.94
N THR A 496 20.11 -11.54 -15.98
CA THR A 496 21.22 -12.35 -15.46
C THR A 496 21.98 -11.58 -14.42
N SER A 497 22.19 -12.17 -13.25
CA SER A 497 22.88 -11.51 -12.14
C SER A 497 24.40 -11.76 -12.26
N PRO A 498 25.24 -10.74 -12.48
CA PRO A 498 26.69 -10.91 -12.50
C PRO A 498 27.27 -11.16 -11.10
N SER A 499 26.59 -10.63 -10.08
CA SER A 499 26.93 -10.77 -8.66
C SER A 499 25.72 -11.25 -7.88
N GLY A 500 25.93 -11.82 -6.69
CA GLY A 500 24.84 -12.14 -5.77
C GLY A 500 24.13 -10.89 -5.24
N PRO A 501 22.96 -11.06 -4.59
CA PRO A 501 22.29 -9.97 -3.90
C PRO A 501 23.16 -9.44 -2.75
N THR A 502 23.14 -8.13 -2.53
CA THR A 502 23.83 -7.47 -1.40
C THR A 502 22.79 -7.08 -0.36
N GLU A 503 23.01 -7.49 0.90
CA GLU A 503 22.12 -7.15 2.02
C GLU A 503 22.36 -5.69 2.45
N GLU A 504 21.28 -4.92 2.55
CA GLU A 504 21.25 -3.53 3.01
C GLU A 504 20.49 -3.44 4.34
N LYS A 505 20.51 -2.28 5.00
CA LYS A 505 19.83 -2.08 6.30
C LYS A 505 18.33 -2.42 6.28
N ASP A 506 17.65 -2.26 5.15
CA ASP A 506 16.19 -2.40 5.02
C ASP A 506 15.73 -3.28 3.84
N GLY A 507 16.65 -4.03 3.21
CA GLY A 507 16.32 -4.85 2.05
C GLY A 507 17.56 -5.36 1.28
N TRP A 508 17.43 -5.49 -0.03
CA TRP A 508 18.43 -6.10 -0.89
C TRP A 508 18.67 -5.29 -2.15
N THR A 509 19.95 -5.09 -2.48
CA THR A 509 20.38 -4.54 -3.76
C THR A 509 20.78 -5.69 -4.70
N GLN A 510 20.25 -5.66 -5.92
CA GLN A 510 20.55 -6.65 -6.96
C GLN A 510 20.87 -5.94 -8.28
N THR A 511 21.89 -6.41 -8.98
CA THR A 511 22.27 -5.90 -10.30
C THR A 511 22.03 -6.98 -11.33
N PHE A 512 21.45 -6.61 -12.48
CA PHE A 512 21.15 -7.52 -13.57
C PHE A 512 21.66 -6.97 -14.89
N HIS A 513 22.13 -7.86 -15.76
CA HIS A 513 22.27 -7.61 -17.18
C HIS A 513 20.98 -8.01 -17.90
N CYS A 514 20.63 -7.27 -18.94
CA CYS A 514 19.50 -7.57 -19.80
C CYS A 514 19.85 -7.23 -21.25
N THR A 515 19.10 -7.78 -22.20
CA THR A 515 19.42 -7.66 -23.64
C THR A 515 18.46 -6.76 -24.41
N ASN A 516 17.32 -6.39 -23.81
CA ASN A 516 16.31 -5.57 -24.46
C ASN A 516 16.40 -4.09 -24.06
N THR A 517 15.92 -3.23 -24.95
CA THR A 517 15.77 -1.80 -24.68
C THR A 517 14.54 -1.54 -23.81
N SER A 518 14.56 -0.43 -23.06
CA SER A 518 13.50 -0.05 -22.14
C SER A 518 13.42 1.47 -21.94
N GLU A 519 12.24 1.95 -21.54
CA GLU A 519 11.96 3.34 -21.15
C GLU A 519 11.99 3.53 -19.62
N LEU A 520 12.33 2.47 -18.86
CA LEU A 520 12.49 2.52 -17.41
C LEU A 520 13.60 3.49 -16.99
N ARG A 521 13.43 4.14 -15.85
CA ARG A 521 14.34 5.18 -15.33
C ARG A 521 14.69 4.95 -13.86
N GLU A 522 15.76 5.59 -13.43
CA GLU A 522 16.13 5.67 -12.01
C GLU A 522 14.96 6.24 -11.19
N GLY A 523 14.62 5.55 -10.11
CA GLY A 523 13.47 5.87 -9.26
C GLY A 523 12.13 5.30 -9.72
N ASP A 524 12.05 4.64 -10.88
CA ASP A 524 10.82 3.93 -11.28
C ASP A 524 10.55 2.77 -10.31
N GLU A 525 9.29 2.66 -9.89
CA GLU A 525 8.78 1.52 -9.14
C GLU A 525 8.51 0.35 -10.10
N ILE A 526 8.88 -0.85 -9.68
CA ILE A 526 8.87 -2.06 -10.49
C ILE A 526 8.29 -3.26 -9.75
N LEU A 527 7.88 -4.26 -10.53
CA LEU A 527 7.72 -5.64 -10.07
C LEU A 527 8.86 -6.47 -10.63
N LEU A 528 9.64 -7.07 -9.73
CA LEU A 528 10.60 -8.11 -10.07
C LEU A 528 9.90 -9.46 -9.89
N SER A 529 9.84 -10.27 -10.95
CA SER A 529 9.11 -11.53 -10.93
C SER A 529 9.89 -12.71 -11.51
N SER A 530 9.48 -13.91 -11.12
CA SER A 530 9.98 -15.17 -11.66
C SER A 530 9.25 -15.55 -12.96
N GLY A 531 9.27 -14.64 -13.93
CA GLY A 531 8.77 -14.81 -15.29
C GLY A 531 7.33 -14.35 -15.51
N ASN A 532 6.44 -14.48 -14.52
CA ASN A 532 5.07 -13.98 -14.60
C ASN A 532 4.67 -13.31 -13.28
N PRO A 533 4.26 -12.02 -13.28
CA PRO A 533 3.92 -11.29 -12.06
C PRO A 533 2.61 -11.75 -11.39
N ILE A 534 1.76 -12.52 -12.07
CA ILE A 534 0.46 -12.98 -11.55
C ILE A 534 0.58 -14.38 -10.94
N THR A 535 1.21 -15.31 -11.65
CA THR A 535 1.31 -16.72 -11.24
C THR A 535 2.61 -17.05 -10.52
N GLY A 536 3.69 -16.30 -10.80
CA GLY A 536 5.01 -16.52 -10.22
C GLY A 536 5.22 -15.84 -8.87
N GLU A 537 6.47 -15.91 -8.42
CA GLU A 537 6.98 -15.10 -7.33
C GLU A 537 7.13 -13.67 -7.81
N VAL A 538 6.77 -12.72 -6.95
CA VAL A 538 6.86 -11.31 -7.28
C VAL A 538 7.17 -10.49 -6.04
N VAL A 539 8.07 -9.53 -6.19
CA VAL A 539 8.38 -8.53 -5.18
C VAL A 539 8.34 -7.14 -5.81
N THR A 540 7.88 -6.17 -5.05
CA THR A 540 7.98 -4.76 -5.43
C THR A 540 9.39 -4.26 -5.17
N GLY A 541 9.89 -3.40 -6.05
CA GLY A 541 11.19 -2.76 -5.90
C GLY A 541 11.27 -1.42 -6.59
N THR A 542 12.43 -0.79 -6.50
CA THR A 542 12.72 0.50 -7.12
C THR A 542 14.02 0.39 -7.90
N ILE A 543 14.08 1.01 -9.08
CA ILE A 543 15.33 1.09 -9.85
C ILE A 543 16.26 2.10 -9.17
N LEU A 544 17.45 1.64 -8.78
CA LEU A 544 18.50 2.49 -8.21
C LEU A 544 19.30 3.18 -9.31
N SER A 545 19.73 2.41 -10.31
CA SER A 545 20.48 2.89 -11.46
C SER A 545 20.16 2.04 -12.69
N ILE A 546 20.20 2.65 -13.87
CA ILE A 546 19.99 1.93 -15.14
C ILE A 546 20.85 2.56 -16.23
N ASN A 547 21.56 1.72 -16.98
CA ASN A 547 22.35 2.13 -18.13
C ASN A 547 22.21 1.12 -19.28
N SER A 548 23.01 1.26 -20.34
CA SER A 548 22.94 0.40 -21.52
C SER A 548 23.39 -1.05 -21.30
N GLU A 549 24.06 -1.35 -20.18
CA GLU A 549 24.66 -2.66 -19.89
C GLU A 549 24.00 -3.37 -18.70
N GLN A 550 23.56 -2.60 -17.69
CA GLN A 550 23.06 -3.13 -16.42
C GLN A 550 21.93 -2.30 -15.83
N VAL A 551 21.11 -2.96 -15.01
CA VAL A 551 20.09 -2.36 -14.16
C VAL A 551 20.32 -2.81 -12.72
N SER A 552 20.41 -1.85 -11.79
CA SER A 552 20.47 -2.14 -10.36
C SER A 552 19.14 -1.77 -9.72
N VAL A 553 18.59 -2.69 -8.95
CA VAL A 553 17.30 -2.55 -8.29
C VAL A 553 17.44 -2.82 -6.81
N TRP A 554 16.61 -2.14 -6.03
CA TRP A 554 16.40 -2.46 -4.63
C TRP A 554 15.07 -3.16 -4.46
N THR A 555 15.05 -4.23 -3.68
CA THR A 555 13.85 -4.99 -3.33
C THR A 555 13.86 -5.29 -1.84
N ARG A 556 12.69 -5.23 -1.20
CA ARG A 556 12.57 -5.51 0.24
C ARG A 556 12.85 -6.98 0.58
N GLU A 557 12.45 -7.88 -0.31
CA GLU A 557 12.65 -9.32 -0.18
C GLU A 557 13.24 -9.89 -1.48
N LEU A 558 13.88 -11.06 -1.38
CA LEU A 558 14.40 -11.80 -2.53
C LEU A 558 13.37 -12.79 -3.07
N ILE A 559 13.48 -13.09 -4.36
CA ILE A 559 12.80 -14.19 -5.02
C ILE A 559 13.83 -15.17 -5.57
N SER A 560 13.48 -16.45 -5.71
CA SER A 560 14.46 -17.49 -6.01
C SER A 560 15.04 -17.39 -7.43
N HIS A 561 14.22 -16.96 -8.40
CA HIS A 561 14.60 -16.96 -9.81
C HIS A 561 14.08 -15.71 -10.53
N PRO A 562 14.66 -14.52 -10.28
CA PRO A 562 14.25 -13.29 -10.95
C PRO A 562 14.58 -13.34 -12.44
N THR A 563 13.57 -13.13 -13.30
CA THR A 563 13.77 -13.18 -14.77
C THR A 563 13.08 -12.05 -15.53
N LEU A 564 12.16 -11.33 -14.90
CA LEU A 564 11.36 -10.27 -15.50
C LEU A 564 11.21 -9.08 -14.55
N ILE A 565 11.49 -7.87 -15.04
CA ILE A 565 11.14 -6.60 -14.42
C ILE A 565 10.02 -5.96 -15.24
N ASP A 566 8.92 -5.58 -14.60
CA ASP A 566 7.85 -4.80 -15.21
C ASP A 566 7.68 -3.45 -14.48
N ARG A 567 7.36 -2.38 -15.21
CA ARG A 567 6.95 -1.10 -14.60
C ARG A 567 5.70 -1.32 -13.72
N TYR A 568 5.73 -0.82 -12.49
CA TYR A 568 4.62 -0.93 -11.56
C TYR A 568 4.43 0.34 -10.74
N GLU A 569 3.59 1.24 -11.24
CA GLU A 569 3.33 2.52 -10.59
C GLU A 569 2.43 2.38 -9.36
N ASN A 570 2.68 3.22 -8.36
CA ASN A 570 1.77 3.42 -7.23
C ASN A 570 0.87 4.65 -7.48
N ASP A 571 -0.30 4.67 -6.85
CA ASP A 571 -1.27 5.77 -6.98
C ASP A 571 -1.03 6.90 -5.96
N LEU A 572 0.14 6.95 -5.32
CA LEU A 572 0.39 7.85 -4.18
C LEU A 572 0.30 9.33 -4.59
N VAL A 573 0.89 9.70 -5.73
CA VAL A 573 0.83 11.08 -6.25
C VAL A 573 -0.62 11.47 -6.56
N HIS A 574 -1.37 10.55 -7.15
CA HIS A 574 -2.78 10.75 -7.48
C HIS A 574 -3.63 10.95 -6.20
N VAL A 575 -3.49 10.06 -5.21
CA VAL A 575 -4.19 10.15 -3.92
C VAL A 575 -3.82 11.42 -3.16
N ARG A 576 -2.53 11.80 -3.13
CA ARG A 576 -2.11 13.07 -2.51
C ARG A 576 -2.71 14.29 -3.20
N THR A 577 -2.87 14.25 -4.52
CA THR A 577 -3.51 15.32 -5.28
C THR A 577 -5.00 15.43 -4.95
N LEU A 578 -5.70 14.30 -4.81
CA LEU A 578 -7.08 14.26 -4.31
C LEU A 578 -7.20 14.85 -2.89
N GLN A 579 -6.31 14.46 -1.98
CA GLN A 579 -6.27 14.98 -0.61
C GLN A 579 -6.01 16.49 -0.58
N ASN A 580 -5.18 17.00 -1.50
CA ASN A 580 -4.90 18.43 -1.60
C ASN A 580 -6.12 19.26 -2.02
N LEU A 581 -7.12 18.69 -2.71
CA LEU A 581 -8.38 19.40 -2.95
C LEU A 581 -9.10 19.73 -1.65
N LEU A 582 -9.14 18.80 -0.70
CA LEU A 582 -9.77 19.02 0.59
C LEU A 582 -8.95 20.00 1.44
N ARG A 583 -7.61 19.87 1.42
CA ARG A 583 -6.70 20.82 2.10
C ARG A 583 -6.82 22.24 1.54
N TRP A 584 -7.00 22.39 0.23
CA TRP A 584 -7.19 23.71 -0.39
C TRP A 584 -8.43 24.43 0.13
N LEU A 585 -9.52 23.70 0.37
CA LEU A 585 -10.74 24.27 0.97
C LEU A 585 -10.53 24.74 2.42
N GLN A 586 -9.52 24.20 3.11
CA GLN A 586 -9.12 24.60 4.45
C GLN A 586 -8.12 25.77 4.46
N ALA A 587 -7.64 26.21 3.30
CA ALA A 587 -6.69 27.32 3.20
C ALA A 587 -7.35 28.68 3.45
N ASP A 588 -6.54 29.65 3.88
CA ASP A 588 -6.94 31.03 4.07
C ASP A 588 -7.61 31.60 2.80
N THR A 589 -8.64 32.43 3.01
CA THR A 589 -9.42 33.05 1.93
C THR A 589 -8.52 33.77 0.92
N HIS A 590 -7.51 34.51 1.40
CA HIS A 590 -6.54 35.22 0.57
C HIS A 590 -5.80 34.28 -0.39
N LEU A 591 -5.32 33.13 0.10
CA LEU A 591 -4.63 32.15 -0.76
C LEU A 591 -5.58 31.54 -1.79
N ARG A 592 -6.82 31.23 -1.37
CA ARG A 592 -7.84 30.70 -2.29
C ARG A 592 -8.17 31.70 -3.40
N ASP A 593 -8.29 32.99 -3.06
CA ASP A 593 -8.59 34.05 -4.03
C ASP A 593 -7.41 34.33 -4.97
N LEU A 594 -6.16 34.22 -4.51
CA LEU A 594 -4.97 34.27 -5.37
C LEU A 594 -4.96 33.12 -6.39
N VAL A 595 -5.18 31.88 -5.94
CA VAL A 595 -5.19 30.69 -6.80
C VAL A 595 -6.36 30.73 -7.80
N ALA A 596 -7.52 31.24 -7.36
CA ALA A 596 -8.68 31.44 -8.23
C ALA A 596 -8.53 32.64 -9.18
N GLY A 597 -7.43 33.42 -9.09
CA GLY A 597 -7.18 34.59 -9.93
C GLY A 597 -8.10 35.77 -9.65
N LYS A 598 -8.75 35.80 -8.48
CA LYS A 598 -9.67 36.88 -8.06
C LYS A 598 -8.93 38.15 -7.63
N ILE A 599 -7.69 37.98 -7.13
CA ILE A 599 -6.83 39.07 -6.68
C ILE A 599 -5.43 38.97 -7.29
N ARG A 600 -4.75 40.11 -7.42
CA ARG A 600 -3.38 40.20 -7.94
C ARG A 600 -2.35 40.09 -6.79
N PRO A 601 -1.18 39.47 -7.02
CA PRO A 601 -0.13 39.41 -6.02
C PRO A 601 0.44 40.79 -5.72
N ARG A 602 0.77 41.04 -4.45
CA ARG A 602 1.33 42.29 -3.94
C ARG A 602 2.85 42.24 -3.88
N PHE A 603 3.44 43.42 -4.04
CA PHE A 603 4.88 43.66 -3.95
C PHE A 603 5.14 44.91 -3.11
N ILE A 604 6.14 44.87 -2.23
CA ILE A 604 6.61 46.01 -1.46
C ILE A 604 7.93 46.44 -2.08
N GLN A 605 8.02 47.71 -2.49
CA GLN A 605 9.28 48.25 -2.99
C GLN A 605 10.33 48.26 -1.89
N GLN A 606 11.50 47.77 -2.23
CA GLN A 606 12.71 47.87 -1.42
C GLN A 606 13.90 47.94 -2.38
N ASP A 607 14.96 48.61 -1.94
CA ASP A 607 16.20 48.66 -2.69
C ASP A 607 16.94 47.33 -2.55
N VAL A 608 17.28 46.70 -3.68
CA VAL A 608 17.92 45.39 -3.73
C VAL A 608 19.25 45.51 -4.44
N PRO A 609 20.38 45.28 -3.74
CA PRO A 609 21.69 45.32 -4.35
C PRO A 609 21.82 44.27 -5.46
N GLN A 610 22.17 44.73 -6.67
CA GLN A 610 22.38 43.87 -7.83
C GLN A 610 23.67 43.06 -7.73
N ARG A 611 23.69 41.92 -8.40
CA ARG A 611 24.87 41.06 -8.55
C ARG A 611 25.54 41.39 -9.90
N ALA A 612 26.85 41.66 -9.88
CA ALA A 612 27.57 42.13 -11.06
C ALA A 612 27.71 41.06 -12.16
N ASP A 613 27.74 39.78 -11.79
CA ASP A 613 27.80 38.63 -12.70
C ASP A 613 26.41 38.21 -13.23
N PHE A 614 25.33 38.85 -12.77
CA PHE A 614 23.97 38.61 -13.27
C PHE A 614 23.59 39.63 -14.34
N ASN A 615 22.86 39.19 -15.35
CA ASN A 615 22.26 40.10 -16.33
C ASN A 615 21.06 40.86 -15.73
N GLN A 616 20.53 41.82 -16.48
CA GLN A 616 19.42 42.67 -16.05
C GLN A 616 18.17 41.87 -15.64
N GLU A 617 17.79 40.86 -16.42
CA GLU A 617 16.60 40.04 -16.17
C GLU A 617 16.75 39.13 -14.94
N GLN A 618 17.96 38.59 -14.72
CA GLN A 618 18.27 37.80 -13.53
C GLN A 618 18.23 38.66 -12.26
N ASN A 619 18.83 39.85 -12.30
CA ASN A 619 18.77 40.81 -11.20
C ASN A 619 17.33 41.28 -10.93
N LEU A 620 16.55 41.54 -11.98
CA LEU A 620 15.13 41.88 -11.86
C LEU A 620 14.32 40.74 -11.21
N ALA A 621 14.60 39.48 -11.56
CA ALA A 621 13.94 38.32 -10.95
C ALA A 621 14.25 38.22 -9.45
N VAL A 622 15.51 38.42 -9.04
CA VAL A 622 15.92 38.45 -7.62
C VAL A 622 15.25 39.61 -6.89
N GLU A 623 15.28 40.81 -7.48
CA GLU A 623 14.64 42.00 -6.93
C GLU A 623 13.15 41.75 -6.67
N ARG A 624 12.42 41.27 -7.69
CA ARG A 624 10.99 40.98 -7.58
C ARG A 624 10.69 39.89 -6.55
N ALA A 625 11.55 38.88 -6.45
CA ALA A 625 11.37 37.80 -5.48
C ALA A 625 11.51 38.29 -4.05
N LEU A 626 12.42 39.23 -3.78
CA LEU A 626 12.55 39.81 -2.45
C LEU A 626 11.41 40.80 -2.15
N GLN A 627 10.88 41.49 -3.17
CA GLN A 627 9.76 42.43 -3.03
C GLN A 627 8.40 41.73 -2.86
N MET A 628 8.27 40.44 -3.22
CA MET A 628 7.00 39.73 -3.23
C MET A 628 6.40 39.53 -1.83
N GLN A 629 5.08 39.69 -1.71
CA GLN A 629 4.32 39.35 -0.50
C GLN A 629 3.46 38.10 -0.67
N ASP A 630 3.08 37.78 -1.92
CA ASP A 630 2.13 36.71 -2.22
C ASP A 630 2.77 35.61 -3.09
N TYR A 631 2.96 35.85 -4.40
CA TYR A 631 3.70 34.95 -5.28
C TYR A 631 4.38 35.70 -6.43
N LEU A 632 5.39 35.06 -7.03
CA LEU A 632 6.07 35.50 -8.24
C LEU A 632 6.21 34.33 -9.22
N LEU A 633 5.94 34.58 -10.50
CA LEU A 633 6.17 33.61 -11.58
C LEU A 633 7.39 34.05 -12.37
N ILE A 634 8.44 33.21 -12.37
CA ILE A 634 9.66 33.45 -13.12
C ILE A 634 9.69 32.47 -14.30
N HIS A 635 9.65 32.99 -15.52
CA HIS A 635 9.81 32.17 -16.72
C HIS A 635 11.28 32.11 -17.14
N GLY A 636 11.89 30.93 -17.04
CA GLY A 636 13.29 30.73 -17.42
C GLY A 636 13.45 29.74 -18.58
N PRO A 637 13.71 30.21 -19.81
CA PRO A 637 14.08 29.34 -20.94
C PRO A 637 15.34 28.48 -20.67
N PRO A 638 15.62 27.44 -21.47
CA PRO A 638 16.85 26.65 -21.34
C PRO A 638 18.12 27.54 -21.41
N GLY A 639 19.11 27.26 -20.55
CA GLY A 639 20.38 27.99 -20.55
C GLY A 639 20.41 29.36 -19.85
N THR A 640 19.27 29.91 -19.38
CA THR A 640 19.21 31.28 -18.80
C THR A 640 19.70 31.41 -17.34
N GLY A 641 20.32 30.38 -16.78
CA GLY A 641 20.84 30.43 -15.40
C GLY A 641 19.76 30.40 -14.30
N LYS A 642 18.59 29.78 -14.56
CA LYS A 642 17.50 29.60 -13.59
C LYS A 642 17.96 29.15 -12.20
N THR A 643 18.81 28.13 -12.14
CA THR A 643 19.29 27.56 -10.87
C THR A 643 20.16 28.54 -10.10
N SER A 644 20.94 29.38 -10.77
CA SER A 644 21.70 30.47 -10.15
C SER A 644 20.78 31.54 -9.56
N VAL A 645 19.71 31.92 -10.28
CA VAL A 645 18.70 32.87 -9.79
C VAL A 645 17.98 32.32 -8.55
N ILE A 646 17.54 31.06 -8.59
CA ILE A 646 16.89 30.41 -7.44
C ILE A 646 17.84 30.37 -6.23
N ALA A 647 19.11 30.01 -6.43
CA ALA A 647 20.10 29.96 -5.37
C ALA A 647 20.31 31.33 -4.71
N GLU A 648 20.43 32.40 -5.51
CA GLU A 648 20.55 33.77 -5.00
C GLU A 648 19.31 34.20 -4.21
N ILE A 649 18.11 33.91 -4.72
CA ILE A 649 16.85 34.22 -4.02
C ILE A 649 16.82 33.53 -2.65
N ILE A 650 17.12 32.23 -2.59
CA ILE A 650 17.12 31.47 -1.33
C ILE A 650 18.13 32.07 -0.35
N LYS A 651 19.37 32.32 -0.79
CA LYS A 651 20.43 32.90 0.05
C LYS A 651 19.99 34.24 0.65
N ARG A 652 19.43 35.14 -0.16
CA ARG A 652 18.97 36.46 0.29
C ARG A 652 17.78 36.38 1.25
N LEU A 653 16.82 35.49 1.00
CA LEU A 653 15.68 35.28 1.89
C LEU A 653 16.14 34.71 3.25
N CYS A 654 17.04 33.73 3.25
CA CYS A 654 17.61 33.16 4.47
C CYS A 654 18.43 34.19 5.26
N GLN A 655 19.20 35.05 4.58
CA GLN A 655 19.92 36.18 5.22
C GLN A 655 18.98 37.19 5.89
N GLN A 656 17.73 37.29 5.44
CA GLN A 656 16.67 38.08 6.10
C GLN A 656 15.97 37.31 7.24
N GLY A 657 16.47 36.14 7.64
CA GLY A 657 15.88 35.30 8.68
C GLY A 657 14.62 34.55 8.24
N ARG A 658 14.31 34.50 6.93
CA ARG A 658 13.14 33.75 6.43
C ARG A 658 13.46 32.26 6.31
N ARG A 659 12.44 31.42 6.50
CA ARG A 659 12.50 29.99 6.24
C ARG A 659 12.00 29.70 4.82
N VAL A 660 12.74 28.90 4.05
CA VAL A 660 12.42 28.60 2.66
C VAL A 660 12.20 27.10 2.48
N LEU A 661 11.06 26.73 1.88
CA LEU A 661 10.81 25.38 1.38
C LEU A 661 11.15 25.34 -0.11
N LEU A 662 12.19 24.61 -0.48
CA LEU A 662 12.51 24.33 -1.88
C LEU A 662 11.85 23.01 -2.31
N ALA A 663 11.05 23.06 -3.38
CA ALA A 663 10.38 21.89 -3.92
C ALA A 663 10.54 21.82 -5.44
N GLY A 664 10.52 20.60 -5.98
CA GLY A 664 10.58 20.31 -7.41
C GLY A 664 9.80 19.04 -7.73
N PHE A 665 9.47 18.84 -9.01
CA PHE A 665 8.70 17.69 -9.45
C PHE A 665 9.50 16.37 -9.37
N THR A 666 10.82 16.44 -9.61
CA THR A 666 11.71 15.27 -9.58
C THR A 666 12.82 15.45 -8.54
N ASN A 667 13.31 14.35 -7.98
CA ASN A 667 14.45 14.37 -7.05
C ASN A 667 15.68 15.01 -7.70
N GLN A 668 15.99 14.64 -8.95
CA GLN A 668 17.11 15.20 -9.70
C GLN A 668 17.01 16.74 -9.85
N ALA A 669 15.81 17.29 -10.06
CA ALA A 669 15.65 18.74 -10.15
C ALA A 669 15.99 19.42 -8.82
N VAL A 670 15.54 18.85 -7.70
CA VAL A 670 15.85 19.35 -6.36
C VAL A 670 17.35 19.25 -6.07
N ASP A 671 17.95 18.09 -6.31
CA ASP A 671 19.36 17.84 -6.00
C ASP A 671 20.28 18.74 -6.87
N ASN A 672 19.93 19.00 -8.13
CA ASN A 672 20.64 19.96 -8.97
C ASN A 672 20.57 21.40 -8.44
N MET A 673 19.45 21.81 -7.84
CA MET A 673 19.33 23.11 -7.20
C MET A 673 20.15 23.17 -5.90
N LEU A 674 20.18 22.10 -5.10
CA LEU A 674 20.99 22.00 -3.89
C LEU A 674 22.50 22.02 -4.20
N LYS A 675 22.95 21.25 -5.20
CA LYS A 675 24.34 21.33 -5.69
C LYS A 675 24.72 22.74 -6.14
N ARG A 676 23.76 23.50 -6.69
CA ARG A 676 24.02 24.90 -7.05
C ARG A 676 24.13 25.79 -5.81
N LEU A 677 23.30 25.60 -4.79
CA LEU A 677 23.42 26.29 -3.51
C LEU A 677 24.79 26.02 -2.86
N ASP A 678 25.26 24.77 -2.86
CA ASP A 678 26.58 24.43 -2.33
C ASP A 678 27.71 25.16 -3.09
N LYS A 679 27.63 25.20 -4.42
CA LYS A 679 28.59 25.95 -5.25
C LYS A 679 28.56 27.46 -4.99
N GLU A 680 27.45 28.01 -4.53
CA GLU A 680 27.28 29.43 -4.15
C GLU A 680 27.60 29.68 -2.65
N GLY A 681 28.14 28.66 -1.96
CA GLY A 681 28.59 28.70 -0.57
C GLY A 681 27.45 28.71 0.45
N PHE A 682 26.25 28.27 0.07
CA PHE A 682 25.12 28.14 0.99
C PHE A 682 24.88 26.67 1.35
N HIS A 683 25.12 26.34 2.62
CA HIS A 683 25.12 24.97 3.12
C HIS A 683 24.09 24.74 4.24
N GLU A 684 23.38 25.78 4.68
CA GLU A 684 22.42 25.72 5.78
C GLU A 684 21.04 25.26 5.30
N TYR A 685 20.96 23.98 4.92
CA TYR A 685 19.69 23.35 4.51
C TYR A 685 19.62 21.89 4.94
N LEU A 686 18.40 21.35 4.93
CA LEU A 686 18.11 19.93 5.09
C LEU A 686 17.38 19.41 3.85
N ARG A 687 17.60 18.14 3.50
CA ARG A 687 16.95 17.43 2.40
C ARG A 687 15.98 16.38 2.97
N LEU A 688 14.71 16.50 2.61
CA LEU A 688 13.70 15.47 2.90
C LEU A 688 13.66 14.47 1.75
N GLY A 689 13.82 13.17 2.01
CA GLY A 689 13.77 12.14 0.96
C GLY A 689 14.42 10.84 1.42
N HIS A 690 14.45 9.87 0.52
CA HIS A 690 15.13 8.59 0.76
C HIS A 690 16.56 8.64 0.21
N GLU A 691 17.53 8.05 0.91
CA GLU A 691 18.95 7.99 0.51
C GLU A 691 19.18 7.41 -0.91
N ARG A 692 18.30 6.48 -1.29
CA ARG A 692 18.26 5.79 -2.59
C ARG A 692 17.89 6.72 -3.74
N SER A 693 17.15 7.79 -3.46
CA SER A 693 16.63 8.71 -4.48
C SER A 693 17.34 10.06 -4.48
N VAL A 694 18.40 10.20 -3.70
CA VAL A 694 19.15 11.44 -3.53
C VAL A 694 20.59 11.23 -3.96
N ASP A 695 21.11 12.22 -4.69
CA ASP A 695 22.50 12.25 -5.13
C ASP A 695 23.50 12.12 -3.97
N GLU A 696 24.56 11.35 -4.18
CA GLU A 696 25.57 11.02 -3.17
C GLU A 696 26.17 12.26 -2.49
N SER A 697 26.42 13.32 -3.27
CA SER A 697 26.99 14.58 -2.73
C SER A 697 26.05 15.32 -1.78
N ILE A 698 24.73 15.06 -1.86
CA ILE A 698 23.69 15.70 -1.05
C ILE A 698 23.28 14.83 0.14
N ARG A 699 23.58 13.52 0.14
CA ARG A 699 23.21 12.58 1.21
C ARG A 699 23.55 13.06 2.63
N PRO A 700 24.71 13.69 2.91
CA PRO A 700 25.01 14.22 4.24
C PRO A 700 24.02 15.27 4.77
N ARG A 701 23.15 15.81 3.90
CA ARG A 701 22.11 16.79 4.24
C ARG A 701 20.74 16.16 4.45
N LEU A 702 20.60 14.84 4.32
CA LEU A 702 19.35 14.14 4.59
C LEU A 702 18.94 14.30 6.04
N LEU A 703 17.63 14.49 6.29
CA LEU A 703 17.12 14.64 7.66
C LEU A 703 17.51 13.46 8.55
N LYS A 704 17.44 12.23 8.03
CA LYS A 704 17.81 11.02 8.77
C LYS A 704 19.27 11.07 9.22
N GLU A 705 20.19 11.36 8.31
CA GLU A 705 21.63 11.47 8.59
C GLU A 705 21.93 12.57 9.62
N LEU A 706 21.29 13.74 9.47
CA LEU A 706 21.47 14.86 10.41
C LEU A 706 20.98 14.51 11.83
N VAL A 707 19.88 13.75 11.93
CA VAL A 707 19.37 13.27 13.22
C VAL A 707 20.30 12.23 13.83
N GLU A 708 20.79 11.27 13.05
CA GLU A 708 21.75 10.25 13.51
C GLU A 708 23.03 10.90 14.04
N VAL A 709 23.61 11.86 13.32
CA VAL A 709 24.79 12.62 13.77
C VAL A 709 24.49 13.41 15.05
N GLY A 710 23.33 14.06 15.14
CA GLY A 710 22.92 14.81 16.33
C GLY A 710 22.76 13.93 17.57
N LEU A 711 22.22 12.72 17.42
CA LEU A 711 22.11 11.74 18.49
C LEU A 711 23.48 11.26 18.96
N MET A 712 24.38 10.92 18.03
CA MET A 712 25.76 10.51 18.38
C MET A 712 26.54 11.60 19.13
N MET A 713 26.36 12.87 18.75
CA MET A 713 26.97 14.01 19.44
C MET A 713 26.42 14.18 20.87
N ASN A 714 25.13 13.94 21.09
CA ASN A 714 24.54 14.03 22.43
C ASN A 714 24.95 12.86 23.35
N GLU A 715 25.09 11.65 22.83
CA GLU A 715 25.59 10.49 23.60
C GLU A 715 27.06 10.65 24.03
N THR A 716 27.90 11.26 23.18
CA THR A 716 29.28 11.59 23.53
C THR A 716 29.41 12.73 24.53
N VAL A 717 28.45 13.66 24.58
CA VAL A 717 28.43 14.73 25.60
C VAL A 717 27.88 14.21 26.95
N GLY A 718 26.92 13.28 26.94
CA GLY A 718 26.41 12.64 28.15
C GLY A 718 27.45 11.80 28.89
N THR A 719 28.31 11.09 28.15
CA THR A 719 29.41 10.29 28.73
C THR A 719 30.54 11.16 29.32
N VAL A 720 30.71 12.41 28.88
CA VAL A 720 31.70 13.34 29.46
C VAL A 720 31.17 13.99 30.75
N HIS A 721 29.85 14.13 30.91
CA HIS A 721 29.26 14.68 32.14
C HIS A 721 29.21 13.68 33.31
N ASP A 722 29.15 12.36 33.06
CA ASP A 722 29.18 11.34 34.11
C ASP A 722 30.59 10.98 34.62
N VAL A 723 31.65 11.35 33.90
CA VAL A 723 33.03 11.21 34.37
C VAL A 723 33.49 12.43 35.18
N ALA A 724 32.79 13.58 35.07
CA ALA A 724 33.15 14.83 35.74
C ALA A 724 32.48 15.04 37.12
N SER A 725 31.53 14.19 37.52
CA SER A 725 30.85 14.27 38.84
C SER A 725 31.48 13.36 39.92
N GLY A 726 32.57 12.66 39.60
CA GLY A 726 33.18 11.65 40.46
C GLY A 726 34.38 12.06 41.31
N HIS A 727 34.81 13.33 41.36
CA HIS A 727 35.96 13.75 42.19
C HIS A 727 35.69 15.04 42.97
N GLY A 728 35.48 14.89 44.29
CA GLY A 728 35.70 15.98 45.25
C GLY A 728 34.69 16.04 46.39
N HIS A 729 34.88 15.22 47.43
CA HIS A 729 34.84 15.67 48.83
C HIS A 729 35.15 14.51 49.79
N ASP A 730 36.40 14.46 50.26
CA ASP A 730 36.77 13.97 51.59
C ASP A 730 38.05 14.72 51.98
N ASP A 731 37.91 15.78 52.77
CA ASP A 731 38.71 16.06 53.97
C ASP A 731 38.43 17.48 54.52
N VAL A 732 38.10 17.47 55.83
CA VAL A 732 37.81 18.56 56.80
C VAL A 732 36.39 19.08 56.91
#